data_AF-A0A0F2LN93-F1
#
_entry.id   AF-A0A0F2LN93-F1
#
_cell.length_a   1.000
_cell.length_b   1.000
_cell.length_c   1.000
_cell.angle_alpha   90.00
_cell.angle_beta   90.00
_cell.angle_gamma   90.00
#
_symmetry.space_group_name_H-M   'P 1'
#
loop_
_entity.id
_entity.type
_entity.pdbx_description
1 polymer ?
#
loop_
_entity_poly.entity_id
_entity_poly.type
_entity_poly.pdbx_seq_one_letter_code
_entity_poly.pdbx_strand_id
1 'polypeptide(L)'
;MCQFRLSETSADPESIFKLYKCVVSKTKHVDRLRFFRQVGEEIARVKSPRESPEIIALVADWGQGKTTFLSIVSEALNEVGKRFAKLNFVDVLKNLKVLEEVKLNDVVLIDEVESAIDFATTKYSDQIKEFWLFVKELANSKGNKVVYLSMTPSAYSKLFSNILPSMFPETYYSILQRMKRVVIGTPTKLEFLAMMSCLLDFNNAKDDVLKWMDLPFWTITPERRRYAKFFNDVVCNSYAFEDQSEFVFKGVLESKWLNEEEETIRVQNLLKVEEGLDKEEVSKFHKSLMARIFDGSLLVERLSPHVVKGFTVSYDSWREVMGDSNLDDFLLLYNPGKDFDSSLFVFVSEDMDKVLQEGVKREEMKKAVERLLVRKRGEAFAYTWNFFESLVNTNVGNYVVEFKSREVKERAIKFVNENLLSVEKELDGVISLVKLLNGEVEETRISDRLRVLKWGNQERKFTVALAKVLNQSDLESLMSFLDHREDALLDGLILVSSDYINAKDVSKAIIEKCDRLSITLTVLDLTTPVKRQLLYLLYYFLNRSSVELKEDRVDLRLGDVKRQIQELSEEVRKKVEVRLLPVAKGNKRPIQSLNWVIFNYEVYPEKVSSIFSKVNELVNEKFRIFGSKQFKLEDIETEESLSEI
;
A
#
# COMPACT_ATOMS: atom_id res chain seq x y z
N MET A 1 32.80 0.73 -22.54
CA MET A 1 32.59 1.59 -21.36
C MET A 1 31.64 2.70 -21.76
N CYS A 2 30.58 2.97 -20.98
CA CYS A 2 29.59 4.00 -21.28
C CYS A 2 30.23 5.39 -21.40
N GLN A 3 29.88 6.12 -22.47
CA GLN A 3 30.31 7.49 -22.71
C GLN A 3 29.36 8.51 -22.04
N PHE A 4 28.06 8.21 -22.01
CA PHE A 4 27.04 9.01 -21.34
C PHE A 4 26.77 8.43 -19.95
N ARG A 5 27.02 9.22 -18.90
CA ARG A 5 26.73 8.87 -17.51
C ARG A 5 25.63 9.78 -16.96
N LEU A 6 24.72 9.23 -16.17
CA LEU A 6 23.66 10.00 -15.54
C LEU A 6 24.21 10.77 -14.33
N SER A 7 23.97 12.09 -14.29
CA SER A 7 24.36 12.90 -13.13
C SER A 7 23.54 12.53 -11.88
N GLU A 8 24.20 12.30 -10.75
CA GLU A 8 23.57 12.04 -9.45
C GLU A 8 22.80 13.25 -8.89
N THR A 9 23.28 14.47 -9.13
CA THR A 9 22.83 15.70 -8.45
C THR A 9 21.98 16.62 -9.33
N SER A 10 21.72 16.24 -10.58
CA SER A 10 21.11 17.12 -11.58
C SER A 10 21.96 18.30 -12.03
N ALA A 11 23.28 18.26 -11.76
CA ALA A 11 24.20 19.36 -12.08
C ALA A 11 24.35 19.64 -13.59
N ASP A 12 23.86 18.73 -14.44
CA ASP A 12 23.80 18.89 -15.90
C ASP A 12 22.34 18.89 -16.38
N PRO A 13 21.68 20.08 -16.39
CA PRO A 13 20.30 20.25 -16.85
C PRO A 13 20.06 19.80 -18.30
N GLU A 14 21.01 20.07 -19.20
CA GLU A 14 20.90 19.77 -20.63
C GLU A 14 20.80 18.26 -20.87
N SER A 15 21.68 17.47 -20.22
CA SER A 15 21.64 16.00 -20.33
C SER A 15 20.33 15.40 -19.80
N ILE A 16 19.77 15.97 -18.73
CA ILE A 16 18.48 15.52 -18.18
C ILE A 16 17.34 15.87 -19.13
N PHE A 17 17.39 17.06 -19.72
CA PHE A 17 16.39 17.49 -20.69
C PHE A 17 16.43 16.63 -21.96
N LYS A 18 17.63 16.26 -22.41
CA LYS A 18 17.83 15.29 -23.49
C LYS A 18 17.23 13.93 -23.14
N LEU A 19 17.44 13.44 -21.92
CA LEU A 19 16.83 12.20 -21.43
C LEU A 19 15.30 12.30 -21.42
N TYR A 20 14.73 13.39 -20.90
CA TYR A 20 13.29 13.66 -20.94
C TYR A 20 12.72 13.58 -22.37
N LYS A 21 13.35 14.30 -23.32
CA LYS A 21 12.93 14.28 -24.72
C LYS A 21 12.97 12.88 -25.31
N CYS A 22 13.99 12.10 -24.99
CA CYS A 22 14.06 10.70 -25.42
C CYS A 22 12.93 9.87 -24.81
N VAL A 23 12.73 9.92 -23.50
CA VAL A 23 11.72 9.08 -22.82
C VAL A 23 10.31 9.37 -23.33
N VAL A 24 9.95 10.65 -23.49
CA VAL A 24 8.62 11.05 -23.99
C VAL A 24 8.41 10.67 -25.47
N SER A 25 9.48 10.56 -26.27
CA SER A 25 9.38 10.09 -27.66
C SER A 25 9.54 8.57 -27.80
N LYS A 26 10.00 7.88 -26.75
CA LYS A 26 10.32 6.44 -26.77
C LYS A 26 9.09 5.55 -26.85
N THR A 27 7.97 6.02 -26.31
CA THR A 27 6.71 5.28 -26.24
C THR A 27 5.53 6.15 -26.64
N LYS A 28 4.54 5.55 -27.30
CA LYS A 28 3.24 6.21 -27.54
C LYS A 28 2.40 6.35 -26.27
N HIS A 29 2.72 5.61 -25.22
CA HIS A 29 1.97 5.58 -23.95
C HIS A 29 2.43 6.66 -22.97
N VAL A 30 2.61 7.90 -23.45
CA VAL A 30 3.09 9.03 -22.63
C VAL A 30 2.18 9.29 -21.43
N ASP A 31 0.88 9.00 -21.56
CA ASP A 31 -0.11 9.13 -20.49
C ASP A 31 0.16 8.20 -19.29
N ARG A 32 0.95 7.14 -19.48
CA ARG A 32 1.35 6.17 -18.44
C ARG A 32 2.64 6.59 -17.72
N LEU A 33 3.35 7.60 -18.24
CA LEU A 33 4.59 8.07 -17.66
C LEU A 33 4.31 9.03 -16.49
N ARG A 34 3.97 8.52 -15.29
CA ARG A 34 3.53 9.33 -14.14
C ARG A 34 4.40 10.56 -13.84
N PHE A 35 5.72 10.43 -13.79
CA PHE A 35 6.64 11.57 -13.55
C PHE A 35 6.81 12.43 -14.81
N PHE A 36 7.15 11.84 -15.95
CA PHE A 36 7.48 12.60 -17.16
C PHE A 36 6.26 13.24 -17.83
N ARG A 37 5.08 12.63 -17.71
CA ARG A 37 3.80 13.23 -18.10
C ARG A 37 3.51 14.48 -17.28
N GLN A 38 3.70 14.43 -15.96
CA GLN A 38 3.55 15.60 -15.10
C GLN A 38 4.51 16.73 -15.51
N VAL A 39 5.74 16.39 -15.87
CA VAL A 39 6.70 17.37 -16.40
C VAL A 39 6.19 18.00 -17.70
N GLY A 40 5.68 17.20 -18.64
CA GLY A 40 5.10 17.68 -19.90
C GLY A 40 3.87 18.57 -19.70
N GLU A 41 2.95 18.16 -18.82
CA GLU A 41 1.79 18.94 -18.41
C GLU A 41 2.22 20.29 -17.81
N GLU A 42 3.27 20.30 -16.98
CA GLU A 42 3.78 21.53 -16.38
C GLU A 42 4.46 22.44 -17.40
N ILE A 43 5.26 21.90 -18.32
CA ILE A 43 5.83 22.67 -19.43
C ILE A 43 4.71 23.34 -20.25
N ALA A 44 3.64 22.59 -20.56
CA ALA A 44 2.49 23.12 -21.27
C ALA A 44 1.77 24.22 -20.45
N ARG A 45 1.54 23.98 -19.15
CA ARG A 45 0.91 24.94 -18.25
C ARG A 45 1.71 26.24 -18.18
N VAL A 46 3.01 26.16 -17.95
CA VAL A 46 3.89 27.33 -17.87
C VAL A 46 3.97 28.09 -19.20
N LYS A 47 3.86 27.41 -20.34
CA LYS A 47 3.84 28.06 -21.66
C LYS A 47 2.55 28.83 -21.93
N SER A 48 1.41 28.35 -21.42
CA SER A 48 0.10 28.96 -21.63
C SER A 48 0.00 30.43 -21.16
N PRO A 49 -0.79 31.28 -21.85
CA PRO A 49 -1.13 32.62 -21.37
C PRO A 49 -2.07 32.56 -20.17
N ARG A 50 -1.93 33.49 -19.24
CA ARG A 50 -2.75 33.58 -18.03
C ARG A 50 -3.10 35.02 -17.70
N GLU A 51 -4.26 35.20 -17.09
CA GLU A 51 -4.72 36.52 -16.62
C GLU A 51 -4.10 36.91 -15.27
N SER A 52 -3.89 35.93 -14.38
CA SER A 52 -3.32 36.11 -13.05
C SER A 52 -2.16 35.13 -12.77
N PRO A 53 -1.23 35.49 -11.88
CA PRO A 53 -0.19 34.57 -11.44
C PRO A 53 -0.74 33.31 -10.78
N GLU A 54 -0.03 32.20 -10.99
CA GLU A 54 -0.29 30.94 -10.30
C GLU A 54 0.73 30.68 -9.21
N ILE A 55 0.26 30.39 -8.01
CA ILE A 55 1.08 29.93 -6.89
C ILE A 55 0.90 28.42 -6.78
N ILE A 56 2.00 27.68 -6.87
CA ILE A 56 2.00 26.23 -6.89
C ILE A 56 2.84 25.73 -5.72
N ALA A 57 2.23 25.00 -4.80
CA ALA A 57 2.97 24.19 -3.84
C ALA A 57 3.41 22.90 -4.54
N LEU A 58 4.72 22.80 -4.82
CA LEU A 58 5.34 21.62 -5.41
C LEU A 58 5.77 20.68 -4.29
N VAL A 59 5.05 19.57 -4.17
CA VAL A 59 5.17 18.64 -3.06
C VAL A 59 5.76 17.32 -3.56
N ALA A 60 6.88 16.90 -2.99
CA ALA A 60 7.45 15.58 -3.25
C ALA A 60 8.34 15.14 -2.08
N ASP A 61 8.44 13.83 -1.87
CA ASP A 61 9.37 13.27 -0.90
C ASP A 61 10.83 13.48 -1.34
N TRP A 62 11.72 13.28 -0.38
CA TRP A 62 13.16 13.29 -0.58
C TRP A 62 13.54 12.31 -1.71
N GLY A 63 14.35 12.78 -2.66
CA GLY A 63 14.88 11.94 -3.73
C GLY A 63 13.93 11.66 -4.90
N GLN A 64 12.62 11.97 -4.81
CA GLN A 64 11.63 11.77 -5.89
C GLN A 64 11.84 12.66 -7.14
N GLY A 65 12.90 13.47 -7.15
CA GLY A 65 13.29 14.20 -8.36
C GLY A 65 12.71 15.61 -8.49
N LYS A 66 12.41 16.32 -7.40
CA LYS A 66 12.04 17.76 -7.44
C LYS A 66 13.02 18.58 -8.27
N THR A 67 14.31 18.45 -8.00
CA THR A 67 15.36 19.13 -8.76
C THR A 67 15.35 18.73 -10.23
N THR A 68 15.21 17.43 -10.53
CA THR A 68 15.10 16.91 -11.90
C THR A 68 13.93 17.54 -12.65
N PHE A 69 12.74 17.52 -12.03
CA PHE A 69 11.51 18.10 -12.57
C PHE A 69 11.73 19.56 -12.96
N LEU A 70 12.33 20.34 -12.04
CA LEU A 70 12.57 21.76 -12.21
C LEU A 70 13.67 22.06 -13.24
N SER A 71 14.74 21.25 -13.30
CA SER A 71 15.76 21.37 -14.33
C SER A 71 15.17 21.14 -15.73
N ILE A 72 14.32 20.12 -15.90
CA ILE A 72 13.65 19.84 -17.18
C ILE A 72 12.75 21.01 -17.57
N VAL A 73 11.94 21.51 -16.64
CA VAL A 73 11.07 22.68 -16.88
C VAL A 73 11.89 23.91 -17.25
N SER A 74 12.98 24.19 -16.52
CA SER A 74 13.87 25.32 -16.80
C SER A 74 14.45 25.27 -18.21
N GLU A 75 15.00 24.11 -18.63
CA GLU A 75 15.53 23.96 -19.99
C GLU A 75 14.45 24.12 -21.06
N ALA A 76 13.25 23.57 -20.83
CA ALA A 76 12.13 23.73 -21.75
C ALA A 76 11.64 25.19 -21.89
N LEU A 77 11.89 26.04 -20.89
CA LEU A 77 11.56 27.46 -20.89
C LEU A 77 12.62 28.30 -21.57
N ASN A 78 13.90 27.95 -21.40
CA ASN A 78 15.01 28.56 -22.11
C ASN A 78 14.80 28.45 -23.63
N GLU A 79 14.34 27.30 -24.14
CA GLU A 79 14.03 27.10 -25.56
C GLU A 79 12.94 28.04 -26.12
N VAL A 80 12.06 28.56 -25.26
CA VAL A 80 10.97 29.48 -25.66
C VAL A 80 11.20 30.92 -25.16
N GLY A 81 12.41 31.22 -24.68
CA GLY A 81 12.79 32.57 -24.23
C GLY A 81 12.07 33.07 -22.97
N LYS A 82 11.52 32.17 -22.14
CA LYS A 82 10.91 32.54 -20.85
C LYS A 82 11.96 32.55 -19.74
N ARG A 83 11.94 33.58 -18.89
CA ARG A 83 12.91 33.77 -17.81
C ARG A 83 12.54 32.92 -16.59
N PHE A 84 13.53 32.18 -16.08
CA PHE A 84 13.41 31.31 -14.91
C PHE A 84 14.40 31.75 -13.82
N ALA A 85 13.93 31.83 -12.56
CA ALA A 85 14.80 32.05 -11.41
C ALA A 85 14.58 31.00 -10.32
N LYS A 86 15.66 30.61 -9.64
CA LYS A 86 15.64 29.76 -8.45
C LYS A 86 16.15 30.57 -7.25
N LEU A 87 15.34 30.61 -6.19
CA LEU A 87 15.63 31.30 -4.93
C LEU A 87 15.66 30.28 -3.79
N ASN A 88 16.56 30.47 -2.83
CA ASN A 88 16.52 29.76 -1.56
C ASN A 88 15.63 30.55 -0.58
N PHE A 89 14.68 29.88 0.09
CA PHE A 89 13.75 30.54 0.99
C PHE A 89 14.44 31.24 2.17
N VAL A 90 15.54 30.68 2.69
CA VAL A 90 16.31 31.29 3.78
C VAL A 90 16.92 32.63 3.36
N ASP A 91 17.33 32.77 2.10
CA ASP A 91 17.87 34.04 1.58
C ASP A 91 16.76 35.09 1.39
N VAL A 92 15.56 34.64 0.99
CA VAL A 92 14.36 35.49 0.99
C VAL A 92 14.05 36.02 2.39
N LEU A 93 14.15 35.17 3.41
CA LEU A 93 13.91 35.57 4.80
C LEU A 93 14.98 36.53 5.34
N LYS A 94 16.24 36.37 4.93
CA LYS A 94 17.33 37.29 5.31
C LYS A 94 17.20 38.66 4.66
N ASN A 95 16.69 38.71 3.42
CA ASN A 95 16.53 39.94 2.67
C ASN A 95 15.31 39.88 1.74
N LEU A 96 14.21 40.48 2.17
CA LEU A 96 12.96 40.47 1.40
C LEU A 96 13.04 41.15 0.03
N LYS A 97 14.07 41.99 -0.23
CA LYS A 97 14.29 42.55 -1.57
C LYS A 97 14.53 41.48 -2.63
N VAL A 98 14.96 40.28 -2.23
CA VAL A 98 15.09 39.12 -3.14
C VAL A 98 13.75 38.76 -3.79
N LEU A 99 12.60 39.13 -3.20
CA LEU A 99 11.29 38.95 -3.82
C LEU A 99 11.08 39.79 -5.09
N GLU A 100 11.91 40.80 -5.36
CA GLU A 100 11.87 41.52 -6.64
C GLU A 100 12.19 40.62 -7.84
N GLU A 101 12.97 39.55 -7.64
CA GLU A 101 13.22 38.52 -8.67
C GLU A 101 11.92 37.87 -9.17
N VAL A 102 10.91 37.74 -8.29
CA VAL A 102 9.58 37.24 -8.65
C VAL A 102 8.88 38.15 -9.65
N LYS A 103 9.14 39.47 -9.57
CA LYS A 103 8.58 40.45 -10.51
C LYS A 103 9.34 40.46 -11.84
N LEU A 104 10.63 40.12 -11.86
CA LEU A 104 11.46 40.14 -13.06
C LEU A 104 11.36 38.88 -13.93
N ASN A 105 11.06 37.73 -13.33
CA ASN A 105 11.05 36.44 -14.01
C ASN A 105 9.62 35.95 -14.31
N ASP A 106 9.47 35.15 -15.38
CA ASP A 106 8.17 34.57 -15.75
C ASP A 106 7.83 33.40 -14.81
N VAL A 107 8.86 32.68 -14.39
CA VAL A 107 8.77 31.52 -13.50
C VAL A 107 9.78 31.65 -12.39
N VAL A 108 9.32 31.51 -11.15
CA VAL A 108 10.21 31.50 -9.98
C VAL A 108 9.98 30.27 -9.15
N LEU A 109 11.07 29.58 -8.83
CA LEU A 109 11.10 28.52 -7.83
C LEU A 109 11.66 29.10 -6.54
N ILE A 110 10.92 28.93 -5.45
CA ILE A 110 11.38 29.16 -4.09
C ILE A 110 11.57 27.80 -3.44
N ASP A 111 12.82 27.42 -3.23
CA ASP A 111 13.22 26.13 -2.66
C ASP A 111 13.31 26.19 -1.13
N GLU A 112 13.19 25.02 -0.49
CA GLU A 112 13.32 24.89 0.98
C GLU A 112 12.29 25.73 1.78
N VAL A 113 11.06 25.89 1.27
CA VAL A 113 9.99 26.62 1.98
C VAL A 113 9.66 25.97 3.33
N GLU A 114 9.97 24.68 3.48
CA GLU A 114 9.88 23.95 4.74
C GLU A 114 10.68 24.56 5.90
N SER A 115 11.74 25.34 5.63
CA SER A 115 12.45 26.10 6.67
C SER A 115 11.54 27.11 7.39
N ALA A 116 10.42 27.53 6.79
CA ALA A 116 9.42 28.35 7.46
C ALA A 116 8.89 27.68 8.75
N ILE A 117 8.89 26.34 8.83
CA ILE A 117 8.35 25.62 9.97
C ILE A 117 9.17 25.85 11.22
N ASP A 118 10.49 25.72 11.08
CA ASP A 118 11.41 25.89 12.20
C ASP A 118 11.59 27.37 12.55
N PHE A 119 11.59 28.24 11.54
CA PHE A 119 11.81 29.67 11.69
C PHE A 119 10.57 30.44 12.18
N ALA A 120 9.36 29.99 11.86
CA ALA A 120 8.11 30.65 12.29
C ALA A 120 8.01 30.89 13.80
N THR A 121 8.56 29.98 14.61
CA THR A 121 8.51 30.01 16.07
C THR A 121 9.81 30.45 16.73
N THR A 122 10.92 30.50 15.99
CA THR A 122 12.26 30.74 16.54
C THR A 122 12.90 32.05 16.07
N LYS A 123 12.84 32.35 14.76
CA LYS A 123 13.53 33.48 14.13
C LYS A 123 12.93 33.76 12.76
N TYR A 124 12.66 35.02 12.41
CA TYR A 124 12.06 35.47 11.14
C TYR A 124 10.52 35.40 11.03
N SER A 125 9.79 35.38 12.15
CA SER A 125 8.32 35.32 12.14
C SER A 125 7.68 36.45 11.31
N ASP A 126 8.17 37.68 11.44
CA ASP A 126 7.64 38.83 10.69
C ASP A 126 7.95 38.73 9.20
N GLN A 127 9.15 38.32 8.82
CA GLN A 127 9.53 38.11 7.41
C GLN A 127 8.73 36.98 6.76
N ILE A 128 8.42 35.92 7.51
CA ILE A 128 7.54 34.85 7.04
C ILE A 128 6.13 35.40 6.81
N LYS A 129 5.60 36.23 7.71
CA LYS A 129 4.30 36.88 7.50
C LYS A 129 4.31 37.79 6.27
N GLU A 130 5.34 38.62 6.11
CA GLU A 130 5.49 39.50 4.94
C GLU A 130 5.60 38.70 3.64
N PHE A 131 6.32 37.59 3.64
CA PHE A 131 6.39 36.68 2.50
C PHE A 131 5.00 36.15 2.09
N TRP A 132 4.20 35.67 3.04
CA TRP A 132 2.87 35.14 2.74
C TRP A 132 1.87 36.21 2.31
N LEU A 133 2.00 37.43 2.86
CA LEU A 133 1.25 38.60 2.38
C LEU A 133 1.63 38.93 0.93
N PHE A 134 2.93 38.92 0.60
CA PHE A 134 3.40 39.10 -0.78
C PHE A 134 2.83 38.03 -1.72
N VAL A 135 2.85 36.75 -1.33
CA VAL A 135 2.28 35.65 -2.14
C VAL A 135 0.78 35.88 -2.39
N LYS A 136 0.03 36.32 -1.36
CA LYS A 136 -1.39 36.63 -1.47
C LYS A 136 -1.65 37.81 -2.41
N GLU A 137 -0.86 38.88 -2.32
CA GLU A 137 -0.96 40.05 -3.21
C GLU A 137 -0.63 39.67 -4.66
N LEU A 138 0.44 38.90 -4.85
CA LEU A 138 0.87 38.43 -6.17
C LEU A 138 -0.23 37.63 -6.86
N ALA A 139 -0.89 36.73 -6.14
CA ALA A 139 -2.00 35.93 -6.68
C ALA A 139 -3.21 36.78 -7.12
N ASN A 140 -3.36 38.00 -6.62
CA ASN A 140 -4.42 38.93 -7.04
C ASN A 140 -3.97 39.92 -8.14
N SER A 141 -2.69 39.91 -8.49
CA SER A 141 -2.15 40.79 -9.53
C SER A 141 -2.47 40.27 -10.93
N LYS A 142 -2.30 41.13 -11.94
CA LYS A 142 -2.37 40.73 -13.35
C LYS A 142 -0.99 40.26 -13.80
N GLY A 143 -0.95 39.19 -14.59
CA GLY A 143 0.28 38.76 -15.24
C GLY A 143 0.39 37.25 -15.41
N ASN A 144 1.27 36.85 -16.32
CA ASN A 144 1.51 35.44 -16.63
C ASN A 144 2.70 34.87 -15.86
N LYS A 145 2.61 34.89 -14.52
CA LYS A 145 3.69 34.43 -13.64
C LYS A 145 3.36 33.09 -13.00
N VAL A 146 4.39 32.29 -12.74
CA VAL A 146 4.26 31.04 -11.98
C VAL A 146 5.28 31.05 -10.85
N VAL A 147 4.80 30.84 -9.62
CA VAL A 147 5.67 30.71 -8.45
C VAL A 147 5.53 29.32 -7.86
N TYR A 148 6.61 28.56 -7.86
CA TYR A 148 6.69 27.27 -7.20
C TYR A 148 7.23 27.43 -5.78
N LEU A 149 6.53 26.84 -4.83
CA LEU A 149 6.93 26.70 -3.44
C LEU A 149 7.29 25.22 -3.24
N SER A 150 8.58 24.90 -3.25
CA SER A 150 9.07 23.53 -3.12
C SER A 150 9.14 23.12 -1.65
N MET A 151 8.51 21.98 -1.34
CA MET A 151 8.47 21.43 0.02
C MET A 151 8.22 19.92 0.01
N THR A 152 8.44 19.27 1.16
CA THR A 152 8.04 17.87 1.39
C THR A 152 6.56 17.75 1.75
N PRO A 153 5.93 16.56 1.63
CA PRO A 153 4.54 16.33 2.06
C PRO A 153 4.29 16.68 3.53
N SER A 154 5.19 16.27 4.41
CA SER A 154 5.18 16.62 5.84
C SER A 154 5.23 18.14 6.06
N ALA A 155 6.12 18.83 5.33
CA ALA A 155 6.22 20.27 5.43
C ALA A 155 4.96 20.98 4.93
N TYR A 156 4.39 20.52 3.81
CA TYR A 156 3.11 21.00 3.31
C TYR A 156 2.02 20.86 4.38
N SER A 157 1.87 19.66 4.96
CA SER A 157 0.87 19.40 5.99
C SER A 157 1.04 20.32 7.21
N LYS A 158 2.26 20.45 7.76
CA LYS A 158 2.53 21.32 8.92
C LYS A 158 2.29 22.80 8.62
N LEU A 159 2.77 23.26 7.48
CA LEU A 159 2.71 24.67 7.11
C LEU A 159 1.28 25.11 6.85
N PHE A 160 0.54 24.33 6.06
CA PHE A 160 -0.84 24.66 5.71
C PHE A 160 -1.86 24.27 6.78
N SER A 161 -1.62 23.27 7.62
CA SER A 161 -2.62 22.85 8.63
C SER A 161 -2.42 23.51 9.99
N ASN A 162 -1.21 23.98 10.32
CA ASN A 162 -0.90 24.53 11.66
C ASN A 162 -0.38 25.97 11.61
N ILE A 163 0.66 26.24 10.81
CA ILE A 163 1.37 27.53 10.88
C ILE A 163 0.56 28.65 10.26
N LEU A 164 0.15 28.50 9.01
CA LEU A 164 -0.62 29.52 8.30
C LEU A 164 -1.99 29.81 8.92
N PRO A 165 -2.77 28.80 9.38
CA PRO A 165 -3.99 29.06 10.13
C PRO A 165 -3.76 29.89 11.40
N SER A 166 -2.67 29.63 12.12
CA SER A 166 -2.31 30.38 13.33
C SER A 166 -1.87 31.82 13.02
N MET A 167 -1.11 32.02 11.94
CA MET A 167 -0.61 33.34 11.54
C MET A 167 -1.68 34.22 10.88
N PHE A 168 -2.62 33.62 10.15
CA PHE A 168 -3.63 34.32 9.36
C PHE A 168 -5.03 33.74 9.57
N PRO A 169 -5.56 33.65 10.80
CA PRO A 169 -6.81 32.93 11.09
C PRO A 169 -7.99 33.40 10.24
N GLU A 170 -8.11 34.70 10.00
CA GLU A 170 -9.21 35.29 9.22
C GLU A 170 -9.03 35.13 7.69
N THR A 171 -7.79 35.07 7.20
CA THR A 171 -7.50 35.09 5.75
C THR A 171 -6.88 33.80 5.23
N TYR A 172 -6.70 32.79 6.09
CA TYR A 172 -6.08 31.52 5.76
C TYR A 172 -6.77 30.81 4.59
N TYR A 173 -8.10 30.68 4.62
CA TYR A 173 -8.85 30.05 3.53
C TYR A 173 -8.67 30.78 2.20
N SER A 174 -8.50 32.10 2.26
CA SER A 174 -8.23 32.92 1.08
C SER A 174 -6.83 32.64 0.50
N ILE A 175 -5.84 32.35 1.34
CA ILE A 175 -4.50 31.91 0.91
C ILE A 175 -4.59 30.49 0.31
N LEU A 176 -5.31 29.58 0.98
CA LEU A 176 -5.45 28.19 0.57
C LEU A 176 -6.07 28.06 -0.82
N GLN A 177 -7.16 28.78 -1.09
CA GLN A 177 -7.85 28.76 -2.39
C GLN A 177 -7.00 29.25 -3.57
N ARG A 178 -5.95 30.04 -3.30
CA ARG A 178 -5.08 30.63 -4.32
C ARG A 178 -3.87 29.77 -4.66
N MET A 179 -3.62 28.70 -3.90
CA MET A 179 -2.49 27.81 -4.15
C MET A 179 -2.97 26.50 -4.77
N LYS A 180 -2.30 26.11 -5.85
CA LYS A 180 -2.47 24.79 -6.43
C LYS A 180 -1.46 23.85 -5.80
N ARG A 181 -1.91 22.67 -5.37
CA ARG A 181 -1.01 21.60 -4.90
C ARG A 181 -0.66 20.70 -6.07
N VAL A 182 0.62 20.56 -6.38
CA VAL A 182 1.15 19.60 -7.36
C VAL A 182 2.01 18.59 -6.60
N VAL A 183 1.58 17.34 -6.60
CA VAL A 183 2.33 16.24 -5.98
C VAL A 183 3.09 15.49 -7.07
N ILE A 184 4.42 15.46 -6.97
CA ILE A 184 5.25 14.69 -7.91
C ILE A 184 5.09 13.21 -7.61
N GLY A 185 4.70 12.44 -8.62
CA GLY A 185 4.55 10.99 -8.50
C GLY A 185 5.88 10.25 -8.61
N THR A 186 5.93 9.04 -8.05
CA THR A 186 7.04 8.11 -8.31
C THR A 186 6.95 7.59 -9.75
N PRO A 187 8.10 7.32 -10.40
CA PRO A 187 8.10 6.76 -11.74
C PRO A 187 7.47 5.35 -11.76
N THR A 188 6.74 5.07 -12.83
CA THR A 188 6.20 3.74 -13.16
C THR A 188 7.30 2.80 -13.66
N LYS A 189 7.00 1.50 -13.73
CA LYS A 189 7.91 0.51 -14.33
C LYS A 189 8.15 0.79 -15.80
N LEU A 190 7.12 1.24 -16.51
CA LEU A 190 7.23 1.68 -17.90
C LEU A 190 8.23 2.84 -18.04
N GLU A 191 8.13 3.85 -17.17
CA GLU A 191 9.07 4.98 -17.15
C GLU A 191 10.50 4.54 -16.85
N PHE A 192 10.66 3.65 -15.88
CA PHE A 192 11.96 3.11 -15.53
C PHE A 192 12.60 2.38 -16.73
N LEU A 193 11.84 1.51 -17.41
CA LEU A 193 12.31 0.81 -18.61
C LEU A 193 12.62 1.77 -19.77
N ALA A 194 11.76 2.77 -20.01
CA ALA A 194 11.98 3.76 -21.06
C ALA A 194 13.23 4.62 -20.78
N MET A 195 13.42 5.03 -19.53
CA MET A 195 14.61 5.74 -19.08
C MET A 195 15.87 4.90 -19.31
N MET A 196 15.88 3.63 -18.87
CA MET A 196 17.03 2.74 -19.07
C MET A 196 17.30 2.51 -20.56
N SER A 197 16.27 2.28 -21.38
CA SER A 197 16.41 2.13 -22.83
C SER A 197 17.04 3.37 -23.48
N CYS A 198 16.58 4.58 -23.15
CA CYS A 198 17.18 5.82 -23.63
C CYS A 198 18.65 5.98 -23.21
N LEU A 199 18.99 5.60 -21.98
CA LEU A 199 20.36 5.65 -21.49
C LEU A 199 21.28 4.64 -22.21
N LEU A 200 20.75 3.46 -22.54
CA LEU A 200 21.46 2.46 -23.35
C LEU A 200 21.67 2.97 -24.79
N ASP A 201 20.66 3.58 -25.40
CA ASP A 201 20.76 4.20 -26.73
C ASP A 201 21.84 5.28 -26.78
N PHE A 202 21.88 6.17 -25.78
CA PHE A 202 22.91 7.22 -25.68
C PHE A 202 24.33 6.66 -25.57
N ASN A 203 24.45 5.39 -25.18
CA ASN A 203 25.71 4.67 -25.05
C ASN A 203 25.95 3.66 -26.17
N ASN A 204 25.10 3.60 -27.20
CA ASN A 204 25.12 2.60 -28.27
C ASN A 204 25.16 1.15 -27.74
N ALA A 205 24.47 0.89 -26.64
CA ALA A 205 24.39 -0.41 -26.00
C ALA A 205 23.09 -1.14 -26.38
N LYS A 206 23.14 -2.47 -26.49
CA LYS A 206 21.94 -3.31 -26.75
C LYS A 206 21.02 -3.30 -25.55
N ASP A 207 19.72 -3.36 -25.78
CA ASP A 207 18.67 -3.29 -24.77
C ASP A 207 18.29 -4.66 -24.14
N ASP A 208 18.96 -5.75 -24.53
CA ASP A 208 18.70 -7.11 -24.02
C ASP A 208 18.72 -7.20 -22.48
N VAL A 209 19.55 -6.37 -21.83
CA VAL A 209 19.67 -6.31 -20.37
C VAL A 209 18.36 -5.87 -19.68
N LEU A 210 17.47 -5.17 -20.40
CA LEU A 210 16.19 -4.69 -19.87
C LEU A 210 15.25 -5.85 -19.48
N LYS A 211 15.42 -7.04 -20.07
CA LYS A 211 14.69 -8.27 -19.68
C LYS A 211 14.89 -8.61 -18.20
N TRP A 212 16.01 -8.19 -17.61
CA TRP A 212 16.42 -8.52 -16.24
C TRP A 212 16.17 -7.39 -15.24
N MET A 213 15.39 -6.37 -15.61
CA MET A 213 15.25 -5.14 -14.81
C MET A 213 14.06 -5.14 -13.84
N ASP A 214 13.34 -6.27 -13.69
CA ASP A 214 12.19 -6.35 -12.78
C ASP A 214 12.64 -6.25 -11.31
N LEU A 215 13.59 -7.08 -10.89
CA LEU A 215 14.12 -7.02 -9.53
C LEU A 215 14.72 -5.64 -9.20
N PRO A 216 15.62 -5.04 -10.02
CA PRO A 216 16.09 -3.68 -9.80
C PRO A 216 14.98 -2.63 -9.64
N PHE A 217 13.90 -2.73 -10.43
CA PHE A 217 12.78 -1.80 -10.29
C PHE A 217 12.13 -1.88 -8.91
N TRP A 218 11.90 -3.10 -8.40
CA TRP A 218 11.26 -3.30 -7.11
C TRP A 218 12.16 -3.06 -5.92
N THR A 219 13.48 -3.16 -6.08
CA THR A 219 14.41 -3.09 -4.96
C THR A 219 15.11 -1.76 -4.83
N ILE A 220 15.24 -1.01 -5.92
CA ILE A 220 15.89 0.29 -5.86
C ILE A 220 14.85 1.30 -5.41
N THR A 221 15.11 1.95 -4.27
CA THR A 221 14.27 3.07 -3.83
C THR A 221 14.23 4.10 -4.96
N PRO A 222 13.05 4.61 -5.36
CA PRO A 222 12.87 5.46 -6.54
C PRO A 222 13.44 6.88 -6.35
N GLU A 223 14.73 6.93 -6.06
CA GLU A 223 15.54 8.12 -5.91
C GLU A 223 16.45 8.25 -7.13
N ARG A 224 16.50 9.45 -7.71
CA ARG A 224 17.38 9.75 -8.86
C ARG A 224 18.81 9.27 -8.65
N ARG A 225 19.39 9.56 -7.48
CA ARG A 225 20.78 9.23 -7.18
C ARG A 225 21.05 7.74 -7.27
N ARG A 226 20.09 6.92 -6.84
CA ARG A 226 20.21 5.45 -6.85
C ARG A 226 20.04 4.90 -8.25
N TYR A 227 19.08 5.39 -9.03
CA TYR A 227 18.96 5.03 -10.45
C TYR A 227 20.20 5.45 -11.25
N ALA A 228 20.75 6.64 -10.98
CA ALA A 228 21.97 7.12 -11.64
C ALA A 228 23.16 6.21 -11.35
N LYS A 229 23.43 5.90 -10.07
CA LYS A 229 24.49 4.98 -9.69
C LYS A 229 24.24 3.56 -10.20
N PHE A 230 23.01 3.07 -10.17
CA PHE A 230 22.67 1.74 -10.70
C PHE A 230 23.01 1.65 -12.18
N PHE A 231 22.57 2.62 -12.97
CA PHE A 231 22.92 2.67 -14.38
C PHE A 231 24.42 2.79 -14.60
N ASN A 232 25.06 3.78 -13.94
CA ASN A 232 26.46 4.11 -14.17
C ASN A 232 27.43 3.02 -13.71
N ASP A 233 27.17 2.39 -12.57
CA ASP A 233 28.14 1.57 -11.85
C ASP A 233 27.81 0.07 -11.96
N VAL A 234 26.55 -0.29 -12.25
CA VAL A 234 26.14 -1.69 -12.44
C VAL A 234 25.85 -1.97 -13.91
N VAL A 235 24.86 -1.30 -14.50
CA VAL A 235 24.41 -1.59 -15.88
C VAL A 235 25.52 -1.32 -16.90
N CYS A 236 26.12 -0.13 -16.86
CA CYS A 236 27.19 0.25 -17.79
C CYS A 236 28.42 -0.64 -17.71
N ASN A 237 28.74 -1.14 -16.52
CA ASN A 237 29.87 -2.03 -16.32
C ASN A 237 29.56 -3.46 -16.76
N SER A 238 28.29 -3.89 -16.73
CA SER A 238 27.89 -5.24 -17.16
C SER A 238 28.30 -5.57 -18.60
N TYR A 239 28.31 -4.59 -19.50
CA TYR A 239 28.70 -4.77 -20.92
C TYR A 239 30.19 -5.11 -21.12
N ALA A 240 31.02 -5.04 -20.09
CA ALA A 240 32.40 -5.51 -20.13
C ALA A 240 32.52 -7.03 -19.91
N PHE A 241 31.42 -7.72 -19.60
CA PHE A 241 31.38 -9.14 -19.24
C PHE A 241 30.52 -9.94 -20.21
N GLU A 242 30.84 -11.23 -20.37
CA GLU A 242 30.10 -12.14 -21.26
C GLU A 242 28.67 -12.40 -20.75
N ASP A 243 28.50 -12.74 -19.47
CA ASP A 243 27.18 -12.86 -18.84
C ASP A 243 26.80 -11.56 -18.12
N GLN A 244 26.21 -10.64 -18.88
CA GLN A 244 25.74 -9.35 -18.39
C GLN A 244 24.71 -9.54 -17.26
N SER A 245 23.81 -10.51 -17.38
CA SER A 245 22.73 -10.73 -16.41
C SER A 245 23.25 -11.16 -15.05
N GLU A 246 24.24 -12.06 -15.04
CA GLU A 246 24.90 -12.50 -13.81
C GLU A 246 25.71 -11.36 -13.17
N PHE A 247 26.36 -10.52 -13.97
CA PHE A 247 27.05 -9.34 -13.45
C PHE A 247 26.08 -8.34 -12.81
N VAL A 248 24.93 -8.05 -13.45
CA VAL A 248 23.92 -7.18 -12.88
C VAL A 248 23.37 -7.79 -11.58
N PHE A 249 23.08 -9.09 -11.55
CA PHE A 249 22.62 -9.78 -10.35
C PHE A 249 23.59 -9.59 -9.17
N LYS A 250 24.89 -9.86 -9.38
CA LYS A 250 25.93 -9.64 -8.36
C LYS A 250 26.04 -8.18 -7.96
N GLY A 251 26.01 -7.26 -8.93
CA GLY A 251 26.04 -5.83 -8.67
C GLY A 251 24.87 -5.39 -7.80
N VAL A 252 23.67 -5.95 -7.99
CA VAL A 252 22.50 -5.68 -7.16
C VAL A 252 22.62 -6.30 -5.77
N LEU A 253 23.10 -7.54 -5.69
CA LEU A 253 23.34 -8.29 -4.45
C LEU A 253 24.34 -7.55 -3.54
N GLU A 254 25.44 -7.05 -4.09
CA GLU A 254 26.54 -6.42 -3.35
C GLU A 254 26.30 -4.94 -3.04
N SER A 255 25.38 -4.28 -3.76
CA SER A 255 25.17 -2.83 -3.64
C SER A 255 24.30 -2.45 -2.43
N LYS A 256 24.97 -2.02 -1.36
CA LYS A 256 24.33 -1.52 -0.14
C LYS A 256 23.61 -0.17 -0.28
N TRP A 257 23.81 0.56 -1.38
CA TRP A 257 23.26 1.91 -1.55
C TRP A 257 22.02 1.95 -2.46
N LEU A 258 21.60 0.81 -3.02
CA LEU A 258 20.40 0.72 -3.86
C LEU A 258 19.12 0.76 -3.04
N ASN A 259 19.16 0.22 -1.82
CA ASN A 259 18.01 0.09 -0.94
C ASN A 259 18.23 0.85 0.39
N GLU A 260 17.16 1.42 0.96
CA GLU A 260 17.19 2.05 2.30
C GLU A 260 17.54 1.02 3.39
N GLU A 261 17.37 -0.27 3.09
CA GLU A 261 17.69 -1.39 3.98
C GLU A 261 19.17 -1.82 3.93
N GLU A 262 20.00 -1.20 3.09
CA GLU A 262 21.40 -1.57 2.83
C GLU A 262 21.65 -3.02 2.37
N GLU A 263 20.59 -3.80 2.18
CA GLU A 263 20.56 -5.14 1.63
C GLU A 263 19.41 -5.21 0.62
N THR A 264 19.71 -5.60 -0.62
CA THR A 264 18.69 -5.74 -1.66
C THR A 264 18.09 -7.15 -1.68
N ILE A 265 18.95 -8.16 -1.60
CA ILE A 265 18.60 -9.58 -1.60
C ILE A 265 19.08 -10.16 -0.29
N ARG A 266 18.20 -10.86 0.43
CA ARG A 266 18.50 -11.51 1.71
C ARG A 266 19.42 -12.68 1.51
N VAL A 267 20.72 -12.45 1.69
CA VAL A 267 21.77 -13.40 1.32
C VAL A 267 21.56 -14.77 1.98
N GLN A 268 21.18 -14.79 3.25
CA GLN A 268 20.95 -16.04 3.98
C GLN A 268 19.77 -16.86 3.41
N ASN A 269 18.70 -16.20 2.95
CA ASN A 269 17.56 -16.90 2.38
C ASN A 269 17.85 -17.36 0.95
N LEU A 270 18.59 -16.54 0.19
CA LEU A 270 19.09 -16.90 -1.14
C LEU A 270 19.94 -18.18 -1.07
N LEU A 271 20.94 -18.22 -0.19
CA LEU A 271 21.84 -19.37 -0.02
C LEU A 271 21.08 -20.66 0.33
N LYS A 272 20.05 -20.59 1.18
CA LYS A 272 19.20 -21.76 1.50
C LYS A 272 18.47 -22.33 0.29
N VAL A 273 18.09 -21.48 -0.66
CA VAL A 273 17.48 -21.92 -1.92
C VAL A 273 18.54 -22.56 -2.81
N GLU A 274 19.74 -21.95 -2.87
CA GLU A 274 20.87 -22.42 -3.70
C GLU A 274 21.51 -23.72 -3.21
N GLU A 275 21.47 -24.03 -1.90
CA GLU A 275 22.04 -25.26 -1.31
C GLU A 275 21.50 -26.55 -1.96
N GLY A 276 20.33 -26.48 -2.59
CA GLY A 276 19.71 -27.58 -3.32
C GLY A 276 19.82 -27.47 -4.85
N LEU A 277 20.58 -26.56 -5.43
CA LEU A 277 20.63 -26.34 -6.88
C LEU A 277 22.03 -26.64 -7.44
N ASP A 278 22.09 -27.21 -8.65
CA ASP A 278 23.37 -27.28 -9.36
C ASP A 278 23.78 -25.93 -9.97
N LYS A 279 25.00 -25.84 -10.52
CA LYS A 279 25.54 -24.57 -11.04
C LYS A 279 24.70 -23.99 -12.20
N GLU A 280 24.11 -24.83 -13.05
CA GLU A 280 23.27 -24.36 -14.15
C GLU A 280 21.91 -23.90 -13.63
N GLU A 281 21.32 -24.65 -12.70
CA GLU A 281 20.08 -24.28 -12.00
C GLU A 281 20.23 -22.98 -11.22
N VAL A 282 21.36 -22.75 -10.55
CA VAL A 282 21.67 -21.48 -9.86
C VAL A 282 21.69 -20.32 -10.87
N SER A 283 22.35 -20.48 -12.02
CA SER A 283 22.37 -19.42 -13.04
C SER A 283 20.97 -19.13 -13.62
N LYS A 284 20.17 -20.17 -13.87
CA LYS A 284 18.76 -20.01 -14.28
C LYS A 284 17.95 -19.32 -13.19
N PHE A 285 18.16 -19.71 -11.93
CA PHE A 285 17.51 -19.11 -10.78
C PHE A 285 17.83 -17.61 -10.67
N HIS A 286 19.09 -17.20 -10.75
CA HIS A 286 19.47 -15.77 -10.74
C HIS A 286 18.78 -14.99 -11.85
N LYS A 287 18.79 -15.50 -13.09
CA LYS A 287 18.13 -14.87 -14.25
C LYS A 287 16.62 -14.76 -14.04
N SER A 288 15.99 -15.85 -13.62
CA SER A 288 14.54 -15.88 -13.35
C SER A 288 14.16 -14.97 -12.17
N LEU A 289 15.02 -14.82 -11.16
CA LEU A 289 14.81 -13.93 -10.01
C LEU A 289 14.91 -12.46 -10.42
N MET A 290 15.89 -12.12 -11.27
CA MET A 290 16.05 -10.79 -11.85
C MET A 290 14.87 -10.39 -12.75
N ALA A 291 14.37 -11.34 -13.55
CA ALA A 291 13.21 -11.13 -14.40
C ALA A 291 11.88 -11.17 -13.62
N ARG A 292 11.81 -11.98 -12.53
CA ARG A 292 10.63 -12.42 -11.75
C ARG A 292 9.53 -13.11 -12.57
N ILE A 293 9.23 -12.58 -13.75
CA ILE A 293 8.37 -13.10 -14.79
C ILE A 293 9.27 -13.54 -15.97
N PHE A 294 9.23 -14.81 -16.33
CA PHE A 294 10.20 -15.43 -17.24
C PHE A 294 9.55 -16.46 -18.15
N ASP A 295 10.27 -16.83 -19.20
CA ASP A 295 9.88 -17.91 -20.11
C ASP A 295 10.30 -19.29 -19.57
N GLY A 296 9.76 -20.37 -20.14
CA GLY A 296 10.00 -21.72 -19.65
C GLY A 296 11.46 -22.19 -19.68
N SER A 297 12.36 -21.51 -20.39
CA SER A 297 13.77 -21.90 -20.44
C SER A 297 14.52 -21.65 -19.12
N LEU A 298 13.97 -20.79 -18.26
CA LEU A 298 14.53 -20.45 -16.96
C LEU A 298 13.83 -21.18 -15.80
N LEU A 299 12.93 -22.11 -16.08
CA LEU A 299 12.22 -22.85 -15.05
C LEU A 299 13.18 -23.81 -14.34
N VAL A 300 13.20 -23.71 -13.01
CA VAL A 300 13.95 -24.61 -12.12
C VAL A 300 12.95 -25.54 -11.46
N GLU A 301 13.06 -26.84 -11.71
CA GLU A 301 12.02 -27.83 -11.32
C GLU A 301 11.77 -27.83 -9.82
N ARG A 302 12.82 -27.72 -9.00
CA ARG A 302 12.73 -27.66 -7.53
C ARG A 302 11.96 -26.44 -7.02
N LEU A 303 11.88 -25.36 -7.81
CA LEU A 303 11.15 -24.14 -7.47
C LEU A 303 9.72 -24.11 -8.02
N SER A 304 9.27 -25.15 -8.74
CA SER A 304 7.91 -25.24 -9.30
C SER A 304 6.79 -24.96 -8.30
N PRO A 305 6.86 -25.36 -7.01
CA PRO A 305 5.83 -25.00 -6.02
C PRO A 305 5.65 -23.50 -5.80
N HIS A 306 6.68 -22.70 -6.12
CA HIS A 306 6.70 -21.25 -5.97
C HIS A 306 6.47 -20.50 -7.28
N VAL A 307 6.12 -21.21 -8.36
CA VAL A 307 5.94 -20.66 -9.70
C VAL A 307 4.47 -20.73 -10.10
N VAL A 308 3.98 -19.63 -10.67
CA VAL A 308 2.64 -19.50 -11.26
C VAL A 308 2.79 -19.47 -12.77
N LYS A 309 2.02 -20.33 -13.46
CA LYS A 309 1.96 -20.35 -14.92
C LYS A 309 0.94 -19.34 -15.44
N GLY A 310 1.22 -18.75 -16.59
CA GLY A 310 0.34 -17.81 -17.26
C GLY A 310 0.73 -17.62 -18.73
N PHE A 311 0.33 -16.49 -19.28
CA PHE A 311 0.62 -16.10 -20.65
C PHE A 311 0.95 -14.61 -20.74
N THR A 312 1.60 -14.22 -21.83
CA THR A 312 1.87 -12.81 -22.13
C THR A 312 0.88 -12.26 -23.14
N VAL A 313 0.55 -10.99 -22.99
CA VAL A 313 -0.18 -10.18 -23.97
C VAL A 313 0.62 -8.92 -24.29
N SER A 314 0.40 -8.31 -25.45
CA SER A 314 1.03 -7.01 -25.73
C SER A 314 0.49 -5.94 -24.78
N TYR A 315 1.33 -4.96 -24.43
CA TYR A 315 0.92 -3.85 -23.58
C TYR A 315 -0.28 -3.07 -24.15
N ASP A 316 -0.36 -2.91 -25.48
CA ASP A 316 -1.53 -2.37 -26.17
C ASP A 316 -2.82 -3.14 -25.86
N SER A 317 -2.76 -4.47 -25.94
CA SER A 317 -3.94 -5.32 -25.71
C SER A 317 -4.39 -5.23 -24.26
N TRP A 318 -3.44 -5.16 -23.34
CA TRP A 318 -3.71 -4.94 -21.92
C TRP A 318 -4.41 -3.60 -21.68
N ARG A 319 -3.88 -2.50 -22.24
CA ARG A 319 -4.44 -1.15 -22.10
C ARG A 319 -5.88 -1.06 -22.62
N GLU A 320 -6.18 -1.70 -23.75
CA GLU A 320 -7.53 -1.71 -24.32
C GLU A 320 -8.55 -2.38 -23.38
N VAL A 321 -8.15 -3.45 -22.67
CA VAL A 321 -9.06 -4.20 -21.80
C VAL A 321 -9.15 -3.59 -20.40
N MET A 322 -8.02 -3.17 -19.84
CA MET A 322 -7.91 -2.73 -18.44
C MET A 322 -8.09 -1.23 -18.24
N GLY A 323 -8.08 -0.44 -19.32
CA GLY A 323 -8.17 1.01 -19.24
C GLY A 323 -7.04 1.61 -18.41
N ASP A 324 -7.37 2.61 -17.59
CA ASP A 324 -6.39 3.43 -16.88
C ASP A 324 -5.83 2.85 -15.57
N SER A 325 -5.95 1.55 -15.38
CA SER A 325 -5.39 0.84 -14.24
C SER A 325 -3.87 0.98 -14.10
N ASN A 326 -3.34 1.07 -12.87
CA ASN A 326 -1.89 1.13 -12.55
C ASN A 326 -1.27 -0.26 -12.28
N LEU A 327 -2.01 -1.34 -12.55
CA LEU A 327 -1.58 -2.71 -12.28
C LEU A 327 -0.44 -3.18 -13.18
N ASP A 328 -0.23 -2.47 -14.29
CA ASP A 328 0.84 -2.74 -15.23
C ASP A 328 2.22 -2.68 -14.57
N ASP A 329 2.43 -1.83 -13.56
CA ASP A 329 3.71 -1.81 -12.84
C ASP A 329 4.10 -3.21 -12.31
N PHE A 330 3.12 -3.98 -11.82
CA PHE A 330 3.31 -5.33 -11.27
C PHE A 330 3.49 -6.44 -12.28
N LEU A 331 3.12 -6.22 -13.54
CA LEU A 331 2.92 -7.31 -14.50
C LEU A 331 3.66 -7.07 -15.83
N LEU A 332 4.11 -5.84 -16.07
CA LEU A 332 4.85 -5.43 -17.25
C LEU A 332 6.18 -6.17 -17.30
N LEU A 333 6.57 -6.65 -18.46
CA LEU A 333 7.88 -7.24 -18.73
C LEU A 333 8.42 -6.72 -20.08
N TYR A 334 9.74 -6.74 -20.22
CA TYR A 334 10.42 -6.34 -21.44
C TYR A 334 11.00 -7.57 -22.15
N ASN A 335 10.57 -7.82 -23.38
CA ASN A 335 11.16 -8.82 -24.26
C ASN A 335 11.61 -8.12 -25.54
N PRO A 336 12.92 -8.09 -25.87
CA PRO A 336 13.43 -7.35 -27.01
C PRO A 336 12.67 -7.60 -28.31
N GLY A 337 12.20 -6.52 -28.93
CA GLY A 337 11.42 -6.49 -30.16
C GLY A 337 12.03 -5.55 -31.21
N LYS A 338 11.20 -5.10 -32.16
CA LYS A 338 11.64 -4.19 -33.23
C LYS A 338 11.82 -2.76 -32.75
N ASP A 339 10.91 -2.33 -31.88
CA ASP A 339 10.87 -1.02 -31.25
C ASP A 339 10.44 -1.18 -29.78
N PHE A 340 10.63 -0.11 -28.98
CA PHE A 340 10.40 -0.15 -27.54
C PHE A 340 8.99 -0.61 -27.18
N ASP A 341 7.95 -0.08 -27.84
CA ASP A 341 6.56 -0.44 -27.53
C ASP A 341 6.22 -1.89 -27.90
N SER A 342 6.77 -2.39 -29.02
CA SER A 342 6.62 -3.80 -29.42
C SER A 342 7.31 -4.79 -28.46
N SER A 343 8.26 -4.29 -27.66
CA SER A 343 8.97 -5.08 -26.65
C SER A 343 8.23 -5.18 -25.31
N LEU A 344 7.13 -4.44 -25.14
CA LEU A 344 6.37 -4.39 -23.88
C LEU A 344 5.25 -5.43 -23.86
N PHE A 345 5.32 -6.32 -22.87
CA PHE A 345 4.31 -7.34 -22.63
C PHE A 345 3.79 -7.27 -21.20
N VAL A 346 2.59 -7.80 -20.97
CA VAL A 346 2.00 -7.96 -19.64
C VAL A 346 1.75 -9.43 -19.39
N PHE A 347 2.14 -9.90 -18.21
CA PHE A 347 1.85 -11.24 -17.73
C PHE A 347 0.44 -11.34 -17.17
N VAL A 348 -0.27 -12.39 -17.58
CA VAL A 348 -1.63 -12.69 -17.15
C VAL A 348 -1.72 -14.15 -16.75
N SER A 349 -2.21 -14.41 -15.55
CA SER A 349 -2.48 -15.76 -15.02
C SER A 349 -3.92 -15.83 -14.52
N GLU A 350 -4.44 -17.04 -14.34
CA GLU A 350 -5.72 -17.26 -13.64
C GLU A 350 -5.55 -17.07 -12.12
N ASP A 351 -4.32 -17.24 -11.61
CA ASP A 351 -3.94 -17.09 -10.20
C ASP A 351 -3.30 -15.72 -9.92
N MET A 352 -3.91 -14.63 -10.42
CA MET A 352 -3.33 -13.27 -10.32
C MET A 352 -3.00 -12.85 -8.89
N ASP A 353 -3.80 -13.24 -7.91
CA ASP A 353 -3.59 -12.87 -6.49
C ASP A 353 -2.26 -13.40 -5.92
N LYS A 354 -1.69 -14.45 -6.54
CA LYS A 354 -0.37 -14.95 -6.15
C LYS A 354 0.77 -14.09 -6.70
N VAL A 355 0.50 -13.22 -7.66
CA VAL A 355 1.51 -12.43 -8.41
C VAL A 355 1.33 -10.92 -8.19
N LEU A 356 0.09 -10.48 -7.90
CA LEU A 356 -0.32 -9.10 -7.70
C LEU A 356 -0.92 -8.94 -6.29
N GLN A 357 -0.56 -7.85 -5.58
CA GLN A 357 -1.13 -7.52 -4.25
C GLN A 357 -1.86 -6.17 -4.24
N GLU A 358 -2.48 -5.81 -5.35
CA GLU A 358 -3.26 -4.58 -5.46
C GLU A 358 -4.74 -4.93 -5.42
N GLY A 359 -5.53 -4.17 -4.67
CA GLY A 359 -6.94 -4.41 -4.31
C GLY A 359 -7.95 -4.36 -5.46
N VAL A 360 -7.67 -5.07 -6.56
CA VAL A 360 -8.59 -5.28 -7.66
C VAL A 360 -9.56 -6.38 -7.27
N LYS A 361 -10.84 -6.17 -7.56
CA LYS A 361 -11.86 -7.20 -7.32
C LYS A 361 -11.58 -8.41 -8.21
N ARG A 362 -11.49 -9.60 -7.60
CA ARG A 362 -11.29 -10.89 -8.29
C ARG A 362 -12.19 -11.07 -9.51
N GLU A 363 -13.45 -10.67 -9.40
CA GLU A 363 -14.44 -10.82 -10.49
C GLU A 363 -14.12 -9.95 -11.72
N GLU A 364 -13.59 -8.74 -11.50
CA GLU A 364 -13.18 -7.84 -12.57
C GLU A 364 -11.93 -8.39 -13.28
N MET A 365 -10.96 -8.90 -12.50
CA MET A 365 -9.77 -9.55 -13.03
C MET A 365 -10.10 -10.80 -13.84
N LYS A 366 -11.03 -11.66 -13.38
CA LYS A 366 -11.46 -12.84 -14.13
C LYS A 366 -12.03 -12.48 -15.49
N LYS A 367 -12.94 -11.50 -15.55
CA LYS A 367 -13.52 -11.01 -16.82
C LYS A 367 -12.45 -10.44 -17.75
N ALA A 368 -11.45 -9.74 -17.20
CA ALA A 368 -10.34 -9.22 -17.99
C ALA A 368 -9.45 -10.35 -18.54
N VAL A 369 -9.12 -11.34 -17.72
CA VAL A 369 -8.31 -12.52 -18.10
C VAL A 369 -8.98 -13.29 -19.25
N GLU A 370 -10.29 -13.53 -19.17
CA GLU A 370 -11.06 -14.20 -20.24
C GLU A 370 -10.95 -13.44 -21.58
N ARG A 371 -11.06 -12.11 -21.56
CA ARG A 371 -10.92 -11.26 -22.75
C ARG A 371 -9.49 -11.23 -23.30
N LEU A 372 -8.49 -11.35 -22.42
CA LEU A 372 -7.08 -11.30 -22.80
C LEU A 372 -6.57 -12.65 -23.30
N LEU A 373 -7.19 -13.75 -22.90
CA LEU A 373 -6.79 -15.12 -23.30
C LEU A 373 -6.79 -15.31 -24.82
N VAL A 374 -7.75 -14.71 -25.53
CA VAL A 374 -7.83 -14.74 -27.01
C VAL A 374 -6.74 -13.90 -27.70
N ARG A 375 -6.03 -13.05 -26.95
CA ARG A 375 -4.95 -12.17 -27.44
C ARG A 375 -3.56 -12.63 -26.98
N LYS A 376 -3.45 -13.85 -26.47
CA LYS A 376 -2.20 -14.42 -25.94
C LYS A 376 -1.09 -14.45 -27.00
N ARG A 377 0.14 -14.16 -26.58
CA ARG A 377 1.35 -14.17 -27.41
C ARG A 377 2.26 -15.35 -27.12
N GLY A 378 2.40 -15.74 -25.87
CA GLY A 378 3.23 -16.86 -25.46
C GLY A 378 2.96 -17.31 -24.04
N GLU A 379 3.50 -18.46 -23.69
CA GLU A 379 3.51 -18.96 -22.31
C GLU A 379 4.60 -18.26 -21.51
N ALA A 380 4.29 -17.95 -20.24
CA ALA A 380 5.23 -17.38 -19.30
C ALA A 380 4.94 -17.87 -17.89
N PHE A 381 5.89 -17.62 -17.01
CA PHE A 381 5.89 -18.04 -15.63
C PHE A 381 6.24 -16.84 -14.76
N ALA A 382 5.78 -16.85 -13.51
CA ALA A 382 6.15 -15.85 -12.53
C ALA A 382 6.41 -16.51 -11.19
N TYR A 383 7.39 -16.03 -10.43
CA TYR A 383 7.46 -16.37 -9.02
C TYR A 383 6.25 -15.80 -8.28
N THR A 384 5.68 -16.59 -7.36
CA THR A 384 4.69 -16.08 -6.41
C THR A 384 5.29 -14.89 -5.66
N TRP A 385 4.50 -13.84 -5.45
CA TRP A 385 4.96 -12.62 -4.80
C TRP A 385 5.50 -12.91 -3.39
N ASN A 386 4.88 -13.85 -2.67
CA ASN A 386 5.34 -14.29 -1.36
C ASN A 386 6.75 -14.89 -1.39
N PHE A 387 7.04 -15.73 -2.37
CA PHE A 387 8.37 -16.30 -2.53
C PHE A 387 9.39 -15.23 -2.93
N PHE A 388 9.07 -14.39 -3.91
CA PHE A 388 9.94 -13.28 -4.32
C PHE A 388 10.30 -12.38 -3.13
N GLU A 389 9.30 -11.97 -2.34
CA GLU A 389 9.52 -11.16 -1.15
C GLU A 389 10.12 -11.88 0.04
N SER A 390 10.20 -13.22 0.07
CA SER A 390 10.99 -13.92 1.09
C SER A 390 12.50 -13.77 0.84
N LEU A 391 12.89 -13.55 -0.41
CA LEU A 391 14.28 -13.45 -0.86
C LEU A 391 14.73 -12.00 -1.02
N VAL A 392 13.80 -11.09 -1.27
CA VAL A 392 14.12 -9.72 -1.70
C VAL A 392 13.52 -8.67 -0.75
N ASN A 393 14.26 -7.60 -0.51
CA ASN A 393 13.80 -6.42 0.21
C ASN A 393 13.15 -5.45 -0.80
N THR A 394 11.83 -5.54 -0.96
CA THR A 394 11.08 -4.73 -1.93
C THR A 394 10.77 -3.33 -1.39
N ASN A 395 11.00 -2.33 -2.24
CA ASN A 395 10.63 -0.93 -2.05
C ASN A 395 9.22 -0.67 -2.62
N VAL A 396 8.24 -1.41 -2.10
CA VAL A 396 6.83 -1.12 -2.38
C VAL A 396 6.48 0.16 -1.63
N GLY A 397 6.42 1.28 -2.37
CA GLY A 397 6.00 2.58 -1.84
C GLY A 397 4.53 2.59 -1.37
N ASN A 398 3.97 3.78 -1.13
CA ASN A 398 2.61 3.96 -0.62
C ASN A 398 2.34 3.26 0.71
N TYR A 399 3.24 3.47 1.68
CA TYR A 399 3.01 3.05 3.07
C TYR A 399 1.65 3.51 3.56
N VAL A 400 0.97 2.69 4.36
CA VAL A 400 -0.27 3.05 5.08
C VAL A 400 -0.13 4.25 6.01
N VAL A 401 1.10 4.74 6.17
CA VAL A 401 1.48 5.87 7.00
C VAL A 401 2.30 6.91 6.21
N GLU A 402 2.28 8.15 6.65
CA GLU A 402 3.13 9.24 6.20
C GLU A 402 4.06 9.67 7.34
N PHE A 403 5.35 9.82 7.02
CA PHE A 403 6.39 10.11 8.01
C PHE A 403 6.67 11.60 8.10
N LYS A 404 6.80 12.14 9.33
CA LYS A 404 7.07 13.57 9.52
C LYS A 404 8.50 14.00 9.17
N SER A 405 9.46 13.07 9.14
CA SER A 405 10.85 13.33 8.75
C SER A 405 11.50 12.09 8.13
N ARG A 406 12.65 12.28 7.47
CA ARG A 406 13.45 11.19 6.88
C ARG A 406 13.96 10.23 7.95
N GLU A 407 14.43 10.74 9.07
CA GLU A 407 14.94 9.92 10.18
C GLU A 407 13.84 9.07 10.82
N VAL A 408 12.59 9.55 10.81
CA VAL A 408 11.43 8.73 11.24
C VAL A 408 11.16 7.62 10.24
N LYS A 409 11.19 7.91 8.93
CA LYS A 409 11.02 6.90 7.88
C LYS A 409 12.08 5.80 7.98
N GLU A 410 13.36 6.18 8.09
CA GLU A 410 14.48 5.24 8.21
C GLU A 410 14.34 4.36 9.47
N ARG A 411 13.94 4.94 10.61
CA ARG A 411 13.64 4.18 11.84
C ARG A 411 12.44 3.24 11.69
N ALA A 412 11.38 3.66 11.00
CA ALA A 412 10.21 2.83 10.75
C ALA A 412 10.55 1.64 9.87
N ILE A 413 11.34 1.84 8.80
CA ILE A 413 11.82 0.78 7.92
C ILE A 413 12.67 -0.22 8.71
N LYS A 414 13.63 0.29 9.50
CA LYS A 414 14.44 -0.56 10.38
C LYS A 414 13.57 -1.39 11.33
N PHE A 415 12.59 -0.76 11.99
CA PHE A 415 11.63 -1.45 12.86
C PHE A 415 10.86 -2.55 12.12
N VAL A 416 10.31 -2.27 10.94
CA VAL A 416 9.56 -3.26 10.17
C VAL A 416 10.44 -4.46 9.83
N ASN A 417 11.69 -4.23 9.42
CA ASN A 417 12.59 -5.30 8.98
C ASN A 417 13.08 -6.17 10.13
N GLU A 418 13.47 -5.57 11.26
CA GLU A 418 13.88 -6.30 12.46
C GLU A 418 12.75 -7.20 13.00
N ASN A 419 11.49 -6.85 12.71
CA ASN A 419 10.31 -7.52 13.23
C ASN A 419 9.51 -8.31 12.19
N LEU A 420 9.94 -8.35 10.92
CA LEU A 420 9.19 -8.98 9.83
C LEU A 420 8.96 -10.48 10.03
N LEU A 421 9.93 -11.15 10.66
CA LEU A 421 9.89 -12.58 10.97
C LEU A 421 9.41 -12.85 12.41
N SER A 422 9.14 -11.80 13.20
CA SER A 422 8.70 -11.94 14.59
C SER A 422 7.20 -12.27 14.63
N VAL A 423 6.87 -13.47 15.10
CA VAL A 423 5.48 -13.93 15.27
C VAL A 423 4.72 -13.01 16.22
N GLU A 424 5.36 -12.60 17.32
CA GLU A 424 4.77 -11.66 18.28
C GLU A 424 4.36 -10.36 17.59
N LYS A 425 5.24 -9.80 16.76
CA LYS A 425 5.00 -8.52 16.09
C LYS A 425 4.02 -8.62 14.93
N GLU A 426 3.96 -9.78 14.28
CA GLU A 426 2.93 -10.09 13.30
C GLU A 426 1.53 -10.06 13.96
N LEU A 427 1.38 -10.66 15.15
CA LEU A 427 0.13 -10.59 15.92
C LEU A 427 -0.17 -9.16 16.41
N ASP A 428 0.82 -8.44 16.94
CA ASP A 428 0.67 -7.03 17.34
C ASP A 428 0.22 -6.13 16.16
N GLY A 429 0.69 -6.44 14.95
CA GLY A 429 0.27 -5.79 13.71
C GLY A 429 -1.20 -6.02 13.39
N VAL A 430 -1.67 -7.27 13.48
CA VAL A 430 -3.10 -7.61 13.32
C VAL A 430 -3.95 -6.90 14.38
N ILE A 431 -3.49 -6.88 15.64
CA ILE A 431 -4.17 -6.16 16.73
C ILE A 431 -4.29 -4.67 16.42
N SER A 432 -3.24 -4.06 15.86
CA SER A 432 -3.25 -2.66 15.44
C SER A 432 -4.32 -2.39 14.37
N LEU A 433 -4.53 -3.33 13.44
CA LEU A 433 -5.63 -3.25 12.48
C LEU A 433 -7.00 -3.43 13.15
N VAL A 434 -7.15 -4.37 14.09
CA VAL A 434 -8.41 -4.54 14.85
C VAL A 434 -8.75 -3.26 15.64
N LYS A 435 -7.76 -2.63 16.28
CA LYS A 435 -7.88 -1.34 16.98
C LYS A 435 -8.31 -0.22 16.02
N LEU A 436 -7.72 -0.17 14.83
CA LEU A 436 -8.12 0.79 13.81
C LEU A 436 -9.59 0.64 13.40
N LEU A 437 -10.08 -0.60 13.28
CA LEU A 437 -11.45 -0.88 12.82
C LEU A 437 -12.52 -0.75 13.91
N ASN A 438 -12.17 -1.03 15.16
CA ASN A 438 -13.14 -1.17 16.26
C ASN A 438 -12.91 -0.17 17.40
N GLY A 439 -11.89 0.68 17.33
CA GLY A 439 -11.54 1.63 18.37
C GLY A 439 -10.80 0.96 19.53
N GLU A 440 -11.33 1.08 20.74
CA GLU A 440 -10.70 0.49 21.93
C GLU A 440 -10.82 -1.04 21.95
N VAL A 441 -9.67 -1.70 22.07
CA VAL A 441 -9.55 -3.17 22.15
C VAL A 441 -8.73 -3.49 23.38
N GLU A 442 -9.33 -4.23 24.31
CA GLU A 442 -8.63 -4.83 25.44
C GLU A 442 -7.89 -6.08 24.98
N GLU A 443 -6.63 -6.21 25.37
CA GLU A 443 -5.77 -7.32 24.98
C GLU A 443 -5.27 -8.06 26.22
N THR A 444 -5.35 -9.39 26.20
CA THR A 444 -4.72 -10.27 27.18
C THR A 444 -3.77 -11.22 26.45
N ARG A 445 -2.47 -11.17 26.80
CA ARG A 445 -1.45 -12.08 26.25
C ARG A 445 -1.48 -13.39 27.01
N ILE A 446 -1.74 -14.49 26.30
CA ILE A 446 -1.67 -15.85 26.85
C ILE A 446 -0.29 -16.45 26.60
N SER A 447 0.21 -16.30 25.38
CA SER A 447 1.57 -16.69 24.97
C SER A 447 2.03 -15.81 23.81
N ASP A 448 3.27 -15.95 23.35
CA ASP A 448 3.81 -15.21 22.19
C ASP A 448 2.97 -15.42 20.92
N ARG A 449 2.24 -16.54 20.85
CA ARG A 449 1.50 -17.01 19.68
C ARG A 449 -0.02 -16.97 19.85
N LEU A 450 -0.52 -16.59 21.02
CA LEU A 450 -1.94 -16.55 21.35
C LEU A 450 -2.29 -15.30 22.17
N ARG A 451 -3.27 -14.55 21.67
CA ARG A 451 -3.83 -13.36 22.32
C ARG A 451 -5.34 -13.49 22.43
N VAL A 452 -5.90 -12.89 23.47
CA VAL A 452 -7.36 -12.72 23.62
C VAL A 452 -7.66 -11.24 23.52
N LEU A 453 -8.60 -10.91 22.65
CA LEU A 453 -9.00 -9.55 22.34
C LEU A 453 -10.47 -9.37 22.72
N LYS A 454 -10.79 -8.26 23.38
CA LYS A 454 -12.19 -7.90 23.71
C LYS A 454 -12.48 -6.50 23.18
N TRP A 455 -13.53 -6.38 22.38
CA TRP A 455 -13.97 -5.10 21.84
C TRP A 455 -15.49 -5.06 21.63
N GLY A 456 -16.05 -3.85 21.49
CA GLY A 456 -17.49 -3.60 21.42
C GLY A 456 -17.92 -2.41 22.30
N ASN A 457 -19.22 -2.15 22.35
CA ASN A 457 -19.77 -1.03 23.15
C ASN A 457 -19.85 -1.41 24.63
N GLN A 458 -20.02 -0.42 25.53
CA GLN A 458 -20.07 -0.63 26.98
C GLN A 458 -21.09 -1.69 27.43
N GLU A 459 -22.17 -1.89 26.67
CA GLU A 459 -23.22 -2.86 26.97
C GLU A 459 -22.96 -4.26 26.39
N ARG A 460 -22.10 -4.39 25.37
CA ARG A 460 -21.84 -5.66 24.66
C ARG A 460 -20.42 -5.68 24.10
N LYS A 461 -19.53 -6.38 24.80
CA LYS A 461 -18.18 -6.74 24.34
C LYS A 461 -18.18 -8.19 23.89
N PHE A 462 -17.55 -8.47 22.77
CA PHE A 462 -17.30 -9.84 22.32
C PHE A 462 -15.82 -10.16 22.41
N THR A 463 -15.52 -11.44 22.68
CA THR A 463 -14.19 -11.95 22.96
C THR A 463 -13.70 -12.79 21.78
N VAL A 464 -12.57 -12.40 21.19
CA VAL A 464 -11.99 -13.06 20.02
C VAL A 464 -10.56 -13.48 20.35
N ALA A 465 -10.22 -14.74 20.03
CA ALA A 465 -8.84 -15.21 20.14
C ALA A 465 -8.11 -14.90 18.83
N LEU A 466 -6.84 -14.51 18.93
CA LEU A 466 -5.94 -14.33 17.80
C LEU A 466 -4.75 -15.27 18.00
N ALA A 467 -4.54 -16.18 17.05
CA ALA A 467 -3.53 -17.23 17.18
C ALA A 467 -2.71 -17.43 15.91
N LYS A 468 -1.45 -17.88 16.09
CA LYS A 468 -0.61 -18.40 15.00
C LYS A 468 0.01 -19.73 15.39
N VAL A 469 -0.31 -20.78 14.64
CA VAL A 469 0.16 -22.15 14.89
C VAL A 469 1.29 -22.47 13.93
N LEU A 470 2.49 -22.76 14.43
CA LEU A 470 3.66 -23.08 13.60
C LEU A 470 4.07 -24.55 13.68
N ASN A 471 3.60 -25.28 14.69
CA ASN A 471 3.95 -26.67 14.95
C ASN A 471 2.87 -27.37 15.81
N GLN A 472 3.08 -28.65 16.07
CA GLN A 472 2.17 -29.49 16.87
C GLN A 472 1.98 -28.98 18.31
N SER A 473 3.03 -28.46 18.94
CA SER A 473 2.95 -27.93 20.32
C SER A 473 2.03 -26.70 20.40
N ASP A 474 2.10 -25.82 19.40
CA ASP A 474 1.18 -24.68 19.29
C ASP A 474 -0.27 -25.12 19.09
N LEU A 475 -0.47 -26.18 18.31
CA LEU A 475 -1.80 -26.74 18.07
C LEU A 475 -2.39 -27.29 19.37
N GLU A 476 -1.61 -28.05 20.13
CA GLU A 476 -2.02 -28.58 21.43
C GLU A 476 -2.32 -27.46 22.44
N SER A 477 -1.50 -26.41 22.45
CA SER A 477 -1.72 -25.22 23.28
C SER A 477 -3.03 -24.50 22.92
N LEU A 478 -3.29 -24.31 21.63
CA LEU A 478 -4.55 -23.72 21.15
C LEU A 478 -5.75 -24.61 21.50
N MET A 479 -5.66 -25.92 21.28
CA MET A 479 -6.75 -26.85 21.59
C MET A 479 -7.07 -26.87 23.08
N SER A 480 -6.04 -26.90 23.93
CA SER A 480 -6.19 -26.82 25.38
C SER A 480 -6.86 -25.51 25.81
N PHE A 481 -6.46 -24.38 25.23
CA PHE A 481 -7.10 -23.08 25.48
C PHE A 481 -8.57 -23.06 25.06
N LEU A 482 -8.91 -23.67 23.92
CA LEU A 482 -10.29 -23.77 23.45
C LEU A 482 -11.17 -24.70 24.32
N ASP A 483 -10.57 -25.70 24.97
CA ASP A 483 -11.26 -26.63 25.88
C ASP A 483 -11.47 -26.07 27.29
N HIS A 484 -10.51 -25.34 27.85
CA HIS A 484 -10.52 -24.86 29.24
C HIS A 484 -11.09 -23.43 29.40
N ARG A 485 -12.16 -23.09 28.68
CA ARG A 485 -12.77 -21.74 28.65
C ARG A 485 -13.60 -21.39 29.89
N GLU A 486 -13.13 -21.75 31.09
CA GLU A 486 -13.94 -21.70 32.32
C GLU A 486 -14.37 -20.26 32.74
N ASP A 487 -13.67 -19.21 32.29
CA ASP A 487 -13.92 -17.82 32.74
C ASP A 487 -14.42 -16.83 31.66
N ALA A 488 -14.44 -17.20 30.38
CA ALA A 488 -14.93 -16.30 29.32
C ALA A 488 -15.43 -17.05 28.07
N LEU A 489 -16.65 -16.73 27.62
CA LEU A 489 -17.18 -17.17 26.33
C LEU A 489 -16.34 -16.56 25.20
N LEU A 490 -15.81 -17.42 24.33
CA LEU A 490 -15.10 -17.02 23.12
C LEU A 490 -16.08 -17.00 21.95
N ASP A 491 -16.26 -15.84 21.33
CA ASP A 491 -17.21 -15.64 20.25
C ASP A 491 -16.58 -15.88 18.87
N GLY A 492 -15.28 -15.61 18.75
CA GLY A 492 -14.53 -15.76 17.49
C GLY A 492 -13.07 -16.20 17.66
N LEU A 493 -12.50 -16.71 16.56
CA LEU A 493 -11.09 -17.05 16.42
C LEU A 493 -10.56 -16.47 15.10
N ILE A 494 -9.51 -15.66 15.19
CA ILE A 494 -8.68 -15.23 14.08
C ILE A 494 -7.42 -16.10 14.07
N LEU A 495 -7.26 -16.92 13.03
CA LEU A 495 -6.08 -17.74 12.82
C LEU A 495 -5.19 -17.12 11.74
N VAL A 496 -3.96 -16.76 12.09
CA VAL A 496 -2.97 -16.34 11.10
C VAL A 496 -2.34 -17.58 10.45
N SER A 497 -2.44 -17.66 9.13
CA SER A 497 -2.00 -18.81 8.34
C SER A 497 -0.50 -19.08 8.49
N SER A 498 -0.14 -20.35 8.30
CA SER A 498 1.23 -20.86 8.29
C SER A 498 1.30 -22.12 7.41
N ASP A 499 2.51 -22.48 7.00
CA ASP A 499 2.74 -23.72 6.24
C ASP A 499 2.23 -24.96 6.99
N TYR A 500 2.34 -24.94 8.32
CA TYR A 500 1.84 -26.02 9.18
C TYR A 500 0.30 -26.09 9.21
N ILE A 501 -0.39 -24.94 9.25
CA ILE A 501 -1.87 -24.88 9.18
C ILE A 501 -2.37 -25.34 7.81
N ASN A 502 -1.64 -25.02 6.74
CA ASN A 502 -2.00 -25.38 5.37
C ASN A 502 -1.91 -26.89 5.10
N ALA A 503 -1.39 -27.69 6.04
CA ALA A 503 -1.56 -29.14 6.03
C ALA A 503 -3.05 -29.51 6.18
N LYS A 504 -3.54 -30.39 5.29
CA LYS A 504 -4.97 -30.76 5.21
C LYS A 504 -5.56 -31.31 6.51
N ASP A 505 -4.74 -31.80 7.43
CA ASP A 505 -5.20 -32.43 8.68
C ASP A 505 -5.28 -31.42 9.84
N VAL A 506 -4.38 -30.43 9.89
CA VAL A 506 -4.33 -29.43 10.97
C VAL A 506 -5.49 -28.44 10.86
N SER A 507 -5.72 -27.91 9.66
CA SER A 507 -6.83 -26.99 9.38
C SER A 507 -8.19 -27.61 9.71
N LYS A 508 -8.41 -28.87 9.31
CA LYS A 508 -9.64 -29.61 9.63
C LYS A 508 -9.88 -29.75 11.12
N ALA A 509 -8.86 -30.13 11.89
CA ALA A 509 -8.99 -30.28 13.33
C ALA A 509 -9.43 -28.97 14.01
N ILE A 510 -8.88 -27.83 13.58
CA ILE A 510 -9.27 -26.51 14.12
C ILE A 510 -10.72 -26.16 13.71
N ILE A 511 -11.10 -26.40 12.46
CA ILE A 511 -12.47 -26.15 11.97
C ILE A 511 -13.49 -26.98 12.75
N GLU A 512 -13.28 -28.30 12.84
CA GLU A 512 -14.17 -29.21 13.59
C GLU A 512 -14.32 -28.79 15.06
N LYS A 513 -13.23 -28.33 15.67
CA LYS A 513 -13.23 -27.82 17.04
C LYS A 513 -14.05 -26.53 17.17
N CYS A 514 -13.84 -25.56 16.29
CA CYS A 514 -14.57 -24.29 16.28
C CYS A 514 -16.06 -24.52 16.04
N ASP A 515 -16.43 -25.39 15.09
CA ASP A 515 -17.81 -25.75 14.79
C ASP A 515 -18.51 -26.38 16.00
N ARG A 516 -17.85 -27.37 16.63
CA ARG A 516 -18.35 -28.01 17.86
C ARG A 516 -18.61 -26.99 18.97
N LEU A 517 -17.79 -25.95 19.03
CA LEU A 517 -17.81 -24.91 20.05
C LEU A 517 -18.60 -23.66 19.65
N SER A 518 -19.22 -23.66 18.46
CA SER A 518 -19.93 -22.53 17.86
C SER A 518 -19.10 -21.23 17.71
N ILE A 519 -17.77 -21.34 17.72
CA ILE A 519 -16.84 -20.22 17.56
C ILE A 519 -16.78 -19.84 16.09
N THR A 520 -16.93 -18.56 15.77
CA THR A 520 -16.75 -18.08 14.40
C THR A 520 -15.26 -18.03 14.05
N LEU A 521 -14.84 -18.71 12.98
CA LEU A 521 -13.45 -18.79 12.56
C LEU A 521 -13.19 -17.94 11.32
N THR A 522 -12.11 -17.16 11.33
CA THR A 522 -11.52 -16.59 10.11
C THR A 522 -10.04 -16.95 10.03
N VAL A 523 -9.55 -17.24 8.83
CA VAL A 523 -8.13 -17.55 8.57
C VAL A 523 -7.54 -16.42 7.72
N LEU A 524 -6.55 -15.73 8.28
CA LEU A 524 -5.85 -14.64 7.62
C LEU A 524 -4.61 -15.18 6.93
N ASP A 525 -4.58 -15.10 5.60
CA ASP A 525 -3.37 -15.36 4.82
C ASP A 525 -2.56 -14.08 4.69
N LEU A 526 -1.56 -13.93 5.56
CA LEU A 526 -0.73 -12.73 5.64
C LEU A 526 0.52 -12.90 4.77
N THR A 527 0.48 -12.28 3.61
CA THR A 527 1.62 -12.13 2.72
C THR A 527 2.68 -11.19 3.31
N THR A 528 3.93 -11.28 2.85
CA THR A 528 5.01 -10.38 3.31
C THR A 528 4.69 -8.88 3.16
N PRO A 529 4.05 -8.38 2.07
CA PRO A 529 3.66 -6.98 1.98
C PRO A 529 2.62 -6.59 3.02
N VAL A 530 1.61 -7.44 3.20
CA VAL A 530 0.56 -7.22 4.19
C VAL A 530 1.19 -7.15 5.58
N LYS A 531 2.11 -8.06 5.92
CA LYS A 531 2.88 -7.99 7.18
C LYS A 531 3.66 -6.69 7.31
N ARG A 532 4.37 -6.24 6.27
CA ARG A 532 5.08 -4.95 6.28
C ARG A 532 4.11 -3.80 6.58
N GLN A 533 2.96 -3.74 5.92
CA GLN A 533 1.97 -2.69 6.14
C GLN A 533 1.33 -2.77 7.54
N LEU A 534 1.07 -3.97 8.07
CA LEU A 534 0.62 -4.17 9.45
C LEU A 534 1.67 -3.71 10.46
N LEU A 535 2.97 -3.92 10.19
CA LEU A 535 4.05 -3.43 11.03
C LEU A 535 4.25 -1.91 10.93
N TYR A 536 4.02 -1.30 9.77
CA TYR A 536 3.95 0.16 9.65
C TYR A 536 2.77 0.75 10.43
N LEU A 537 1.62 0.06 10.39
CA LEU A 537 0.46 0.42 11.20
C LEU A 537 0.77 0.31 12.70
N LEU A 538 1.42 -0.79 13.13
CA LEU A 538 1.91 -0.94 14.50
C LEU A 538 2.87 0.19 14.88
N TYR A 539 3.81 0.53 14.00
CA TYR A 539 4.74 1.64 14.22
C TYR A 539 4.02 2.98 14.42
N TYR A 540 2.93 3.23 13.67
CA TYR A 540 2.07 4.39 13.87
C TYR A 540 1.44 4.42 15.26
N PHE A 541 0.90 3.30 15.75
CA PHE A 541 0.35 3.23 17.11
C PHE A 541 1.40 3.48 18.18
N LEU A 542 2.64 3.02 17.97
CA LEU A 542 3.77 3.24 18.88
C LEU A 542 4.32 4.69 18.81
N ASN A 543 4.16 5.38 17.68
CA ASN A 543 4.81 6.67 17.40
C ASN A 543 3.85 7.73 16.82
N ARG A 544 2.64 7.84 17.38
CA ARG A 544 1.57 8.74 16.88
C ARG A 544 2.00 10.20 16.67
N SER A 545 2.98 10.68 17.44
CA SER A 545 3.48 12.05 17.32
C SER A 545 4.33 12.29 16.06
N SER A 546 4.89 11.23 15.46
CA SER A 546 5.88 11.29 14.38
C SER A 546 5.36 10.79 13.03
N VAL A 547 4.14 10.24 13.01
CA VAL A 547 3.58 9.51 11.87
C VAL A 547 2.09 9.84 11.72
N GLU A 548 1.62 10.00 10.49
CA GLU A 548 0.21 10.22 10.16
C GLU A 548 -0.36 9.01 9.41
N LEU A 549 -1.60 8.60 9.69
CA LEU A 549 -2.24 7.48 9.01
C LEU A 549 -2.88 7.93 7.69
N LYS A 550 -2.80 7.10 6.64
CA LYS A 550 -3.46 7.32 5.35
C LYS A 550 -4.53 6.25 5.10
N GLU A 551 -5.78 6.59 5.41
CA GLU A 551 -6.91 5.66 5.36
C GLU A 551 -7.15 5.08 3.95
N ASP A 552 -6.99 5.90 2.91
CA ASP A 552 -7.08 5.48 1.50
C ASP A 552 -6.09 4.35 1.17
N ARG A 553 -4.87 4.43 1.75
CA ARG A 553 -3.84 3.41 1.57
C ARG A 553 -4.07 2.18 2.42
N VAL A 554 -4.66 2.33 3.60
CA VAL A 554 -5.09 1.21 4.44
C VAL A 554 -6.12 0.37 3.67
N ASP A 555 -7.11 1.00 3.07
CA ASP A 555 -8.13 0.29 2.27
C ASP A 555 -7.51 -0.42 1.05
N LEU A 556 -6.55 0.22 0.39
CA LEU A 556 -5.90 -0.36 -0.79
C LEU A 556 -4.95 -1.54 -0.47
N ARG A 557 -4.23 -1.48 0.66
CA ARG A 557 -3.16 -2.44 0.99
C ARG A 557 -3.55 -3.48 2.03
N LEU A 558 -4.49 -3.16 2.91
CA LEU A 558 -4.98 -4.03 3.99
C LEU A 558 -6.47 -4.36 3.80
N GLY A 559 -7.08 -3.98 2.67
CA GLY A 559 -8.51 -4.12 2.40
C GLY A 559 -9.06 -5.54 2.54
N ASP A 560 -8.35 -6.55 2.03
CA ASP A 560 -8.80 -7.95 2.15
C ASP A 560 -8.78 -8.44 3.59
N VAL A 561 -7.70 -8.16 4.34
CA VAL A 561 -7.59 -8.51 5.77
C VAL A 561 -8.63 -7.74 6.59
N LYS A 562 -8.83 -6.46 6.28
CA LYS A 562 -9.87 -5.61 6.86
C LYS A 562 -11.25 -6.23 6.64
N ARG A 563 -11.58 -6.63 5.41
CA ARG A 563 -12.86 -7.29 5.07
C ARG A 563 -13.03 -8.58 5.87
N GLN A 564 -12.02 -9.45 5.93
CA GLN A 564 -12.10 -10.71 6.69
C GLN A 564 -12.35 -10.49 8.19
N ILE A 565 -11.72 -9.49 8.80
CA ILE A 565 -11.93 -9.13 10.21
C ILE A 565 -13.32 -8.51 10.42
N GLN A 566 -13.81 -7.71 9.46
CA GLN A 566 -15.14 -7.13 9.50
C GLN A 566 -16.23 -8.20 9.36
N GLU A 567 -16.10 -9.13 8.41
CA GLU A 567 -17.00 -10.27 8.23
C GLU A 567 -17.08 -11.11 9.51
N LEU A 568 -15.93 -11.42 10.13
CA LEU A 568 -15.90 -12.09 11.43
C LEU A 568 -16.67 -11.28 12.49
N SER A 569 -16.42 -9.98 12.57
CA SER A 569 -17.07 -9.10 13.56
C SER A 569 -18.58 -9.05 13.37
N GLU A 570 -19.06 -9.03 12.12
CA GLU A 570 -20.49 -9.08 11.80
C GLU A 570 -21.13 -10.43 12.13
N GLU A 571 -20.46 -11.53 11.81
CA GLU A 571 -20.95 -12.87 12.15
C GLU A 571 -21.01 -13.11 13.66
N VAL A 572 -19.97 -12.67 14.39
CA VAL A 572 -19.96 -12.67 15.85
C VAL A 572 -21.11 -11.83 16.39
N ARG A 573 -21.31 -10.59 15.90
CA ARG A 573 -22.44 -9.75 16.31
C ARG A 573 -23.79 -10.43 16.07
N LYS A 574 -24.00 -11.06 14.91
CA LYS A 574 -25.23 -11.80 14.60
C LYS A 574 -25.48 -12.97 15.57
N LYS A 575 -24.43 -13.64 16.04
CA LYS A 575 -24.55 -14.74 17.01
C LYS A 575 -24.76 -14.24 18.46
N VAL A 576 -24.15 -13.12 18.82
CA VAL A 576 -24.25 -12.51 20.17
C VAL A 576 -25.57 -11.72 20.32
N GLU A 577 -26.16 -11.22 19.23
CA GLU A 577 -27.51 -10.65 19.20
C GLU A 577 -28.60 -11.71 19.40
N VAL A 578 -28.72 -12.22 20.63
CA VAL A 578 -29.98 -12.85 21.05
C VAL A 578 -31.04 -11.75 21.05
N ARG A 579 -32.03 -11.86 20.15
CA ARG A 579 -33.26 -11.05 20.25
C ARG A 579 -33.85 -11.30 21.63
N LEU A 580 -33.84 -10.28 22.50
CA LEU A 580 -34.49 -10.35 23.80
C LEU A 580 -35.93 -10.84 23.57
N LEU A 581 -36.31 -11.92 24.25
CA LEU A 581 -37.72 -12.28 24.38
C LEU A 581 -38.44 -11.03 24.91
N PRO A 582 -39.59 -10.64 24.35
CA PRO A 582 -40.39 -9.58 24.94
C PRO A 582 -40.81 -10.05 26.33
N VAL A 583 -40.08 -9.60 27.36
CA VAL A 583 -40.44 -9.85 28.74
C VAL A 583 -41.60 -8.90 29.02
N ALA A 584 -42.82 -9.40 28.89
CA ALA A 584 -44.02 -8.63 29.25
C ALA A 584 -43.85 -8.16 30.72
N LYS A 585 -43.81 -6.85 30.93
CA LYS A 585 -43.83 -6.25 32.27
C LYS A 585 -45.06 -6.80 33.00
N GLY A 586 -44.82 -7.63 34.02
CA GLY A 586 -45.87 -8.20 34.88
C GLY A 586 -45.97 -9.72 34.88
N ASN A 587 -45.30 -10.45 33.98
CA ASN A 587 -45.40 -11.91 33.97
C ASN A 587 -44.36 -12.56 34.88
N LYS A 588 -44.76 -13.01 36.08
CA LYS A 588 -43.90 -13.70 37.08
C LYS A 588 -43.51 -15.14 36.69
N ARG A 589 -43.81 -15.61 35.47
CA ARG A 589 -43.53 -17.01 35.03
C ARG A 589 -42.51 -17.20 33.88
N PRO A 590 -41.43 -16.43 33.70
CA PRO A 590 -40.41 -16.76 32.68
C PRO A 590 -39.61 -18.03 33.03
N ILE A 591 -39.59 -18.41 34.31
CA ILE A 591 -38.73 -19.48 34.87
C ILE A 591 -39.11 -20.88 34.34
N GLN A 592 -40.36 -21.12 33.93
CA GLN A 592 -40.78 -22.44 33.45
C GLN A 592 -40.36 -22.73 32.00
N SER A 593 -40.18 -21.69 31.17
CA SER A 593 -39.76 -21.84 29.76
C SER A 593 -38.24 -22.02 29.61
N LEU A 594 -37.46 -21.40 30.50
CA LEU A 594 -35.99 -21.50 30.54
C LEU A 594 -35.51 -22.88 31.02
N ASN A 595 -36.22 -23.49 31.97
CA ASN A 595 -35.88 -24.83 32.45
C ASN A 595 -35.94 -25.89 31.33
N TRP A 596 -36.81 -25.73 30.33
CA TRP A 596 -36.92 -26.72 29.26
C TRP A 596 -35.71 -26.71 28.31
N VAL A 597 -35.08 -25.56 28.11
CA VAL A 597 -33.83 -25.43 27.32
C VAL A 597 -32.63 -25.98 28.09
N ILE A 598 -32.64 -25.88 29.42
CA ILE A 598 -31.55 -26.37 30.28
C ILE A 598 -31.61 -27.91 30.46
N PHE A 599 -32.81 -28.51 30.47
CA PHE A 599 -32.99 -29.95 30.74
C PHE A 599 -33.01 -30.85 29.48
N ASN A 600 -32.84 -30.30 28.27
CA ASN A 600 -32.81 -31.07 27.03
C ASN A 600 -31.56 -30.75 26.19
N TYR A 601 -30.39 -31.07 26.75
CA TYR A 601 -29.07 -30.75 26.18
C TYR A 601 -28.76 -31.49 24.87
N GLU A 602 -29.48 -32.57 24.54
CA GLU A 602 -29.21 -33.39 23.34
C GLU A 602 -29.74 -32.77 22.03
N VAL A 603 -30.45 -31.65 22.09
CA VAL A 603 -31.08 -31.03 20.92
C VAL A 603 -30.44 -29.68 20.64
N TYR A 604 -29.24 -29.61 20.07
CA TYR A 604 -28.87 -28.54 19.13
C TYR A 604 -27.76 -29.06 18.18
N PRO A 605 -27.84 -28.81 16.85
CA PRO A 605 -28.26 -27.51 16.33
C PRO A 605 -29.36 -27.53 15.26
N GLU A 606 -30.56 -27.07 15.61
CA GLU A 606 -31.50 -26.46 14.65
C GLU A 606 -31.48 -24.95 14.87
N LYS A 607 -31.41 -24.11 13.82
CA LYS A 607 -31.35 -22.63 13.93
C LYS A 607 -32.32 -22.12 15.01
N VAL A 608 -31.84 -21.28 15.94
CA VAL A 608 -32.61 -20.71 17.07
C VAL A 608 -33.97 -20.16 16.65
N SER A 609 -34.08 -19.60 15.44
CA SER A 609 -35.33 -19.15 14.83
C SER A 609 -36.39 -20.25 14.67
N SER A 610 -35.99 -21.46 14.29
CA SER A 610 -36.89 -22.60 14.10
C SER A 610 -37.41 -23.16 15.42
N ILE A 611 -36.58 -23.18 16.47
CA ILE A 611 -37.00 -23.58 17.82
C ILE A 611 -37.93 -22.52 18.39
N PHE A 612 -37.66 -21.23 18.16
CA PHE A 612 -38.59 -20.16 18.52
C PHE A 612 -39.95 -20.31 17.84
N SER A 613 -39.98 -20.61 16.53
CA SER A 613 -41.22 -20.87 15.80
C SER A 613 -41.96 -22.10 16.34
N LYS A 614 -41.26 -23.21 16.58
CA LYS A 614 -41.84 -24.45 17.14
C LYS A 614 -42.37 -24.26 18.57
N VAL A 615 -41.63 -23.56 19.43
CA VAL A 615 -42.06 -23.25 20.80
C VAL A 615 -43.28 -22.32 20.77
N ASN A 616 -43.30 -21.33 19.87
CA ASN A 616 -44.45 -20.44 19.70
C ASN A 616 -45.68 -21.20 19.18
N GLU A 617 -45.51 -22.12 18.22
CA GLU A 617 -46.59 -23.01 17.76
C GLU A 617 -47.12 -23.91 18.88
N LEU A 618 -46.23 -24.60 19.62
CA LEU A 618 -46.60 -25.51 20.72
C LEU A 618 -47.27 -24.80 21.89
N VAL A 619 -46.82 -23.60 22.24
CA VAL A 619 -47.45 -22.76 23.25
C VAL A 619 -48.86 -22.38 22.78
N ASN A 620 -49.02 -21.93 21.55
CA ASN A 620 -50.34 -21.61 20.99
C ASN A 620 -51.26 -22.85 20.85
N GLU A 621 -50.70 -24.02 20.59
CA GLU A 621 -51.43 -25.30 20.57
C GLU A 621 -51.93 -25.71 21.95
N LYS A 622 -51.09 -25.59 23.00
CA LYS A 622 -51.50 -25.92 24.37
C LYS A 622 -52.47 -24.90 24.97
N PHE A 623 -52.35 -23.62 24.63
CA PHE A 623 -53.30 -22.59 25.08
C PHE A 623 -54.65 -22.66 24.37
N ARG A 624 -54.74 -23.27 23.17
CA ARG A 624 -56.02 -23.57 22.49
C ARG A 624 -56.92 -24.55 23.25
N ILE A 625 -56.35 -25.42 24.10
CA ILE A 625 -57.11 -26.43 24.87
C ILE A 625 -57.91 -25.80 26.03
N PHE A 626 -57.59 -24.56 26.45
CA PHE A 626 -58.22 -23.89 27.59
C PHE A 626 -59.25 -22.80 27.23
N GLY A 627 -59.71 -22.73 25.98
CA GLY A 627 -60.91 -21.95 25.62
C GLY A 627 -60.77 -20.42 25.66
N SER A 628 -59.57 -19.86 25.80
CA SER A 628 -59.34 -18.41 25.67
C SER A 628 -58.97 -18.04 24.23
N LYS A 629 -59.58 -16.95 23.72
CA LYS A 629 -59.39 -16.35 22.38
C LYS A 629 -57.95 -16.47 21.86
N GLN A 630 -57.81 -16.72 20.55
CA GLN A 630 -56.55 -16.61 19.81
C GLN A 630 -55.81 -15.34 20.23
N PHE A 631 -54.62 -15.48 20.80
CA PHE A 631 -53.70 -14.35 20.98
C PHE A 631 -53.19 -13.95 19.60
N LYS A 632 -53.57 -12.76 19.14
CA LYS A 632 -52.84 -12.06 18.08
C LYS A 632 -51.81 -11.16 18.75
N LEU A 633 -50.58 -11.17 18.23
CA LEU A 633 -49.51 -10.24 18.65
C LEU A 633 -49.86 -8.76 18.40
N GLU A 634 -50.96 -8.49 17.70
CA GLU A 634 -51.51 -7.17 17.40
C GLU A 634 -52.38 -6.60 18.55
N ASP A 635 -52.79 -7.42 19.53
CA ASP A 635 -53.60 -6.98 20.68
C ASP A 635 -52.75 -6.43 21.85
N ILE A 636 -51.43 -6.35 21.67
CA ILE A 636 -50.55 -5.60 22.57
C ILE A 636 -50.56 -4.16 22.07
N GLU A 637 -51.35 -3.32 22.74
CA GLU A 637 -51.47 -1.87 22.53
C GLU A 637 -50.17 -1.24 22.04
N THR A 638 -50.18 -0.87 20.77
CA THR A 638 -49.25 0.08 20.16
C THR A 638 -49.78 1.50 20.35
N GLU A 639 -48.87 2.42 20.73
CA GLU A 639 -48.88 3.88 20.50
C GLU A 639 -49.55 4.88 21.47
N GLU A 640 -50.42 4.54 22.42
CA GLU A 640 -51.04 5.61 23.28
C GLU A 640 -50.44 5.81 24.69
N SER A 641 -49.49 5.01 25.16
CA SER A 641 -48.92 5.18 26.53
C SER A 641 -47.68 6.08 26.63
N LEU A 642 -47.32 6.80 25.56
CA LEU A 642 -46.20 7.76 25.55
C LEU A 642 -46.59 9.20 25.90
N SER A 643 -47.84 9.46 26.29
CA SER A 643 -48.25 10.73 26.89
C SER A 643 -48.64 10.51 28.36
N GLU A 644 -47.84 11.12 29.25
CA GLU A 644 -48.03 11.34 30.70
C GLU A 644 -47.10 10.54 31.65
N ILE A 645 -46.01 11.24 31.99
CA ILE A 645 -45.05 11.17 33.13
C ILE A 645 -43.89 10.18 33.05
#